data_AF-A0A2M7AZ28-F1
#
_entry.id   AF-A0A2M7AZ28-F1
#
_cell.length_a   1.000
_cell.length_b   1.000
_cell.length_c   1.000
_cell.angle_alpha   90.00
_cell.angle_beta   90.00
_cell.angle_gamma   90.00
#
_symmetry.space_group_name_H-M   'P 1'
#
loop_
_entity.id
_entity.type
_entity.pdbx_description
1 polymer ?
#
loop_
_entity_poly.entity_id
_entity_poly.type
_entity_poly.pdbx_seq_one_letter_code
_entity_poly.pdbx_strand_id
1 'polypeptide(L)'
;MKKIYFIFGVHNHQPVGNFDNVFERATKQAYEPFLDVIEKHPNIKIVFHYTGPLIDWFEKNRPEILDRLKILVEKGQAEILTGGYYEPILSAIPDADKSGQIKKLSDYIKEKFSHTPKGLWLAERVWEPSLAKILNEAGVEYIVLDDSHFLAGGIEEKKLRGYFITEEQGAALKIFPISQYLRYSMPFAIPEEAIKYLKNESSDDPSQLLVMADDGEKFGVWPDTYKTCYEEKWLEKFLTLLEENSDWLNTTTFSEYAEKFPAVDRIYLPTASYSEMSEWTLSAKSQIEFEEIVAHADSNLKRFLKGGFWRNFLTKYSESNQMHKKMLYISEKIQSGVRNPKSEVKKIKTLDIGHRTSDISIAQSLNHLYQGQCNCAYWHGIFGGLYLPHLRHAIYKNLIEAENLIKSSTVYRLPSTEVLDFDKDGQDEIIFMNKIFNIYAKPSYGGALTEIDFKPTSYNLTDVLTRRFESYHKKVDIAVIKSENKKPEAIHGVYYTKELELQKYLKYDWYNRYSLIDHFFHPTTTLEKFSDSEYGELGDFVNQPYKMNLRNGRFQPAVNEANSHNNVAHPSGWVSPASQCGINSANRKSKVVLKRDGHIWTEKGALPVQVVKSISSSKSDIIVGYKITNNSSKELEIWFGSEFNFAFSNPYDQNCFYKMEDRCEKFNTKTCFEKTSLLKISDKNLGLNLNFTSSDLFDFWVFPIWTISLSEGGFEKTYQGSSVTPNKKFFLKPKEMFSFEIKISVNKI
;
A
#
# COMPACT_ATOMS: atom_id res chain seq x y z
N MET A 1 7.61 -28.56 -41.64
CA MET A 1 6.41 -28.52 -40.77
C MET A 1 6.47 -27.22 -40.01
N LYS A 2 5.33 -26.52 -39.89
CA LYS A 2 5.21 -25.31 -39.07
C LYS A 2 5.59 -25.61 -37.62
N LYS A 3 6.33 -24.72 -36.97
CA LYS A 3 6.81 -24.88 -35.59
C LYS A 3 6.46 -23.66 -34.75
N ILE A 4 6.49 -23.84 -33.43
CA ILE A 4 6.37 -22.75 -32.46
C ILE A 4 7.11 -23.09 -31.17
N TYR A 5 7.65 -22.07 -30.51
CA TYR A 5 8.15 -22.12 -29.15
C TYR A 5 7.08 -21.69 -28.16
N PHE A 6 7.09 -22.31 -26.98
CA PHE A 6 6.20 -21.96 -25.90
C PHE A 6 6.98 -21.82 -24.59
N ILE A 7 6.79 -20.70 -23.91
CA ILE A 7 7.31 -20.48 -22.56
C ILE A 7 6.11 -20.52 -21.60
N PHE A 8 6.20 -21.40 -20.61
CA PHE A 8 5.25 -21.47 -19.51
C PHE A 8 5.95 -21.01 -18.22
N GLY A 9 5.39 -20.00 -17.57
CA GLY A 9 5.92 -19.46 -16.33
C GLY A 9 4.87 -19.24 -15.26
N VAL A 10 5.27 -19.29 -13.99
CA VAL A 10 4.41 -18.94 -12.86
C VAL A 10 5.09 -17.98 -11.89
N HIS A 11 4.31 -17.03 -11.37
CA HIS A 11 4.70 -16.06 -10.37
C HIS A 11 4.08 -16.43 -9.02
N ASN A 12 4.90 -16.71 -8.01
CA ASN A 12 4.43 -17.11 -6.68
C ASN A 12 4.74 -16.02 -5.65
N HIS A 13 3.70 -15.48 -5.04
CA HIS A 13 3.82 -14.37 -4.10
C HIS A 13 2.89 -14.50 -2.90
N GLN A 14 3.44 -14.18 -1.73
CA GLN A 14 2.68 -13.90 -0.53
C GLN A 14 3.24 -12.64 0.14
N PRO A 15 2.39 -11.67 0.52
CA PRO A 15 2.86 -10.37 0.97
C PRO A 15 3.44 -10.40 2.39
N VAL A 16 4.30 -9.41 2.65
CA VAL A 16 4.75 -9.11 4.01
C VAL A 16 3.53 -8.80 4.89
N GLY A 17 3.41 -9.50 6.01
CA GLY A 17 2.30 -9.33 6.95
C GLY A 17 1.12 -10.27 6.75
N ASN A 18 1.12 -11.11 5.71
CA ASN A 18 0.10 -12.14 5.57
C ASN A 18 0.24 -13.21 6.67
N PHE A 19 -0.84 -13.93 6.94
CA PHE A 19 -0.88 -14.91 8.02
C PHE A 19 -0.20 -16.23 7.61
N ASP A 20 0.50 -16.89 8.55
CA ASP A 20 1.20 -18.16 8.29
C ASP A 20 0.28 -19.25 7.72
N ASN A 21 -0.98 -19.31 8.13
CA ASN A 21 -1.95 -20.28 7.60
C ASN A 21 -2.31 -20.02 6.13
N VAL A 22 -2.17 -18.78 5.64
CA VAL A 22 -2.36 -18.45 4.22
C VAL A 22 -1.17 -18.95 3.40
N PHE A 23 0.07 -18.73 3.87
CA PHE A 23 1.27 -19.32 3.26
C PHE A 23 1.20 -20.85 3.20
N GLU A 24 0.84 -21.48 4.32
CA GLU A 24 0.69 -22.93 4.42
C GLU A 24 -0.37 -23.47 3.46
N ARG A 25 -1.53 -22.81 3.40
CA ARG A 25 -2.62 -23.18 2.48
C ARG A 25 -2.18 -23.04 1.02
N ALA A 26 -1.58 -21.91 0.66
CA ALA A 26 -1.13 -21.66 -0.71
C ALA A 26 -0.08 -22.69 -1.15
N THR A 27 0.82 -23.06 -0.24
CA THR A 27 1.81 -24.11 -0.48
C THR A 27 1.17 -25.45 -0.78
N LYS A 28 0.25 -25.90 0.08
CA LYS A 28 -0.43 -27.19 -0.06
C LYS A 28 -1.38 -27.25 -1.26
N GLN A 29 -1.91 -26.11 -1.69
CA GLN A 29 -2.91 -26.07 -2.75
C GLN A 29 -2.34 -25.74 -4.13
N ALA A 30 -1.27 -24.95 -4.22
CA ALA A 30 -0.70 -24.56 -5.51
C ALA A 30 0.77 -24.95 -5.63
N TYR A 31 1.63 -24.46 -4.75
CA TYR A 31 3.08 -24.52 -5.02
C TYR A 31 3.63 -25.95 -5.02
N GLU A 32 3.30 -26.76 -4.01
CA GLU A 32 3.79 -28.13 -3.89
C GLU A 32 3.15 -29.08 -4.92
N PRO A 33 1.81 -29.12 -5.09
CA PRO A 33 1.19 -29.96 -6.12
C PRO A 33 1.62 -29.61 -7.55
N PHE A 34 1.91 -28.34 -7.83
CA PHE A 34 2.46 -27.93 -9.12
C PHE A 34 3.83 -28.59 -9.37
N LEU A 35 4.70 -28.61 -8.34
CA LEU A 35 5.99 -29.29 -8.42
C LEU A 35 5.84 -30.82 -8.58
N ASP A 36 4.85 -31.43 -7.93
CA ASP A 36 4.57 -32.87 -8.06
C ASP A 36 4.20 -33.27 -9.49
N VAL A 37 3.59 -32.36 -10.25
CA VAL A 37 3.22 -32.60 -11.66
C VAL A 37 4.40 -32.35 -12.58
N ILE A 38 5.10 -31.21 -12.46
CA ILE A 38 6.22 -30.89 -13.36
C ILE A 38 7.35 -31.92 -13.28
N GLU A 39 7.65 -32.45 -12.09
CA GLU A 39 8.71 -33.45 -11.89
C GLU A 39 8.48 -34.76 -12.67
N LYS A 40 7.24 -35.06 -13.06
CA LYS A 40 6.88 -36.24 -13.88
C LYS A 40 7.08 -36.02 -15.38
N HIS A 41 7.28 -34.79 -15.82
CA HIS A 41 7.41 -34.40 -17.23
C HIS A 41 8.80 -33.81 -17.52
N PRO A 42 9.88 -34.61 -17.47
CA PRO A 42 11.25 -34.11 -17.51
C PRO A 42 11.66 -33.42 -18.83
N ASN A 43 10.88 -33.56 -19.90
CA ASN A 43 11.12 -32.90 -21.19
C ASN A 43 10.48 -31.51 -21.28
N ILE A 44 9.64 -31.14 -20.32
CA ILE A 44 8.98 -29.84 -20.29
C ILE A 44 9.87 -28.84 -19.57
N LYS A 45 10.07 -27.68 -20.20
CA LYS A 45 10.73 -26.54 -19.56
C LYS A 45 9.74 -25.57 -18.98
N ILE A 46 10.09 -25.01 -17.83
CA ILE A 46 9.25 -24.08 -17.09
C ILE A 46 10.05 -22.92 -16.49
N VAL A 47 9.37 -21.83 -16.18
CA VAL A 47 9.94 -20.67 -15.51
C VAL A 47 9.23 -20.41 -14.19
N PHE A 48 9.98 -20.20 -13.12
CA PHE A 48 9.42 -19.82 -11.82
C PHE A 48 9.93 -18.45 -11.37
N HIS A 49 9.05 -17.71 -10.72
CA HIS A 49 9.44 -16.60 -9.86
C HIS A 49 8.88 -16.83 -8.46
N TYR A 50 9.74 -16.75 -7.44
CA TYR A 50 9.34 -16.80 -6.04
C TYR A 50 9.82 -15.53 -5.34
N THR A 51 8.89 -14.87 -4.65
CA THR A 51 9.22 -13.65 -3.91
C THR A 51 9.93 -13.95 -2.60
N GLY A 52 10.71 -12.98 -2.12
CA GLY A 52 11.49 -13.09 -0.89
C GLY A 52 10.71 -13.52 0.34
N PRO A 53 9.54 -12.94 0.68
CA PRO A 53 8.73 -13.39 1.81
C PRO A 53 8.36 -14.87 1.74
N LEU A 54 8.03 -15.37 0.54
CA LEU A 54 7.67 -16.77 0.34
C LEU A 54 8.89 -17.69 0.45
N ILE A 55 10.04 -17.25 -0.08
CA ILE A 55 11.34 -17.91 0.11
C ILE A 55 11.71 -17.99 1.60
N ASP A 56 11.62 -16.86 2.33
CA ASP A 56 11.91 -16.79 3.77
C ASP A 56 11.01 -17.77 4.56
N TRP A 57 9.74 -17.89 4.15
CA TRP A 57 8.80 -18.84 4.75
C TRP A 57 9.15 -20.30 4.39
N PHE A 58 9.54 -20.59 3.16
CA PHE A 58 9.98 -21.95 2.76
C PHE A 58 11.24 -22.37 3.51
N GLU A 59 12.28 -21.53 3.58
CA GLU A 59 13.51 -21.86 4.33
C GLU A 59 13.22 -22.26 5.78
N LYS A 60 12.23 -21.61 6.40
CA LYS A 60 11.85 -21.87 7.79
C LYS A 60 10.97 -23.11 7.94
N ASN A 61 10.00 -23.31 7.05
CA ASN A 61 8.89 -24.25 7.27
C ASN A 61 8.85 -25.43 6.31
N ARG A 62 9.28 -25.24 5.05
CA ARG A 62 9.19 -26.22 3.95
C ARG A 62 10.45 -26.20 3.07
N PRO A 63 11.67 -26.36 3.64
CA PRO A 63 12.92 -26.20 2.90
C PRO A 63 13.06 -27.20 1.73
N GLU A 64 12.38 -28.34 1.80
CA GLU A 64 12.36 -29.37 0.76
C GLU A 64 11.81 -28.86 -0.58
N ILE A 65 10.94 -27.84 -0.59
CA ILE A 65 10.44 -27.22 -1.82
C ILE A 65 11.58 -26.54 -2.58
N LEU A 66 12.48 -25.87 -1.87
CA LEU A 66 13.62 -25.19 -2.47
C LEU A 66 14.66 -26.19 -2.99
N ASP A 67 14.85 -27.32 -2.30
CA ASP A 67 15.73 -28.39 -2.76
C ASP A 67 15.21 -29.05 -4.05
N ARG A 68 13.89 -29.27 -4.15
CA ARG A 68 13.23 -29.76 -5.37
C ARG A 68 13.42 -28.80 -6.54
N LEU A 69 13.19 -27.50 -6.32
CA LEU A 69 13.42 -26.46 -7.33
C LEU A 69 14.88 -26.45 -7.81
N LYS A 70 15.84 -26.58 -6.89
CA LYS A 70 17.27 -26.68 -7.23
C LYS A 70 17.56 -27.84 -8.18
N ILE A 71 16.98 -29.02 -7.93
CA ILE A 71 17.13 -30.18 -8.81
C ILE A 71 16.58 -29.89 -10.21
N LEU A 72 15.43 -29.22 -10.32
CA LEU A 72 14.85 -28.84 -11.63
C LEU A 72 15.76 -27.86 -12.38
N VAL A 73 16.36 -26.90 -11.68
CA VAL A 73 17.31 -25.93 -12.25
C VAL A 73 18.59 -26.61 -12.72
N GLU A 74 19.18 -27.50 -11.90
CA GLU A 74 20.39 -28.25 -12.23
C GLU A 74 20.20 -29.17 -13.46
N LYS A 75 18.98 -29.69 -13.65
CA LYS A 75 18.60 -30.47 -14.84
C LYS A 75 18.32 -29.61 -16.08
N GLY A 76 18.35 -28.29 -15.97
CA GLY A 76 17.96 -27.37 -17.05
C GLY A 76 16.46 -27.42 -17.39
N GLN A 77 15.64 -27.94 -16.47
CA GLN A 77 14.18 -28.04 -16.63
C GLN A 77 13.48 -26.74 -16.19
N ALA A 78 14.07 -26.02 -15.24
CA ALA A 78 13.52 -24.77 -14.71
C ALA A 78 14.49 -23.59 -14.85
N GLU A 79 13.96 -22.43 -15.21
CA GLU A 79 14.63 -21.12 -15.04
C GLU A 79 14.00 -20.38 -13.85
N ILE A 80 14.82 -19.74 -13.01
CA ILE A 80 14.34 -18.92 -11.89
C ILE A 80 14.55 -17.44 -12.20
N LEU A 81 13.49 -16.65 -12.18
CA LEU A 81 13.54 -15.21 -12.36
C LEU A 81 13.89 -14.49 -11.06
N THR A 82 14.54 -13.33 -11.19
CA THR A 82 14.66 -12.35 -10.11
C THR A 82 13.47 -11.36 -10.11
N GLY A 83 13.54 -10.37 -9.24
CA GLY A 83 12.49 -9.41 -8.89
C GLY A 83 12.96 -8.52 -7.76
N GLY A 84 12.15 -7.57 -7.32
CA GLY A 84 12.43 -6.94 -6.01
C GLY A 84 12.12 -7.95 -4.91
N TYR A 85 13.05 -8.17 -3.97
CA TYR A 85 12.94 -9.22 -2.94
C TYR A 85 11.59 -9.20 -2.21
N TYR A 86 11.13 -8.04 -1.75
CA TYR A 86 9.87 -7.88 -1.02
C TYR A 86 8.70 -7.48 -1.93
N GLU A 87 8.82 -7.72 -3.23
CA GLU A 87 7.79 -7.47 -4.25
C GLU A 87 7.29 -5.99 -4.27
N PRO A 88 8.19 -5.00 -4.43
CA PRO A 88 7.80 -3.60 -4.57
C PRO A 88 7.33 -3.27 -5.99
N ILE A 89 6.46 -2.25 -6.14
CA ILE A 89 6.31 -1.57 -7.43
C ILE A 89 7.58 -0.77 -7.68
N LEU A 90 8.46 -1.29 -8.55
CA LEU A 90 9.77 -0.71 -8.77
C LEU A 90 9.66 0.77 -9.15
N SER A 91 8.74 1.17 -10.02
CA SER A 91 8.59 2.59 -10.42
C SER A 91 8.19 3.53 -9.27
N ALA A 92 7.70 3.01 -8.16
CA ALA A 92 7.26 3.78 -6.99
C ALA A 92 8.35 3.94 -5.92
N ILE A 93 9.51 3.28 -6.04
CA ILE A 93 10.59 3.35 -5.04
C ILE A 93 11.86 4.03 -5.59
N PRO A 94 12.77 4.52 -4.73
CA PRO A 94 14.03 5.13 -5.15
C PRO A 94 14.95 4.15 -5.88
N ASP A 95 15.77 4.65 -6.82
CA ASP A 95 16.67 3.81 -7.63
C ASP A 95 17.64 2.96 -6.80
N ALA A 96 18.20 3.52 -5.72
CA ALA A 96 19.08 2.78 -4.82
C ALA A 96 18.36 1.57 -4.19
N ASP A 97 17.08 1.72 -3.88
CA ASP A 97 16.26 0.66 -3.28
C ASP A 97 15.85 -0.36 -4.35
N LYS A 98 15.53 0.08 -5.58
CA LYS A 98 15.30 -0.82 -6.74
C LYS A 98 16.49 -1.77 -6.92
N SER A 99 17.70 -1.22 -7.06
CA SER A 99 18.91 -2.01 -7.24
C SER A 99 19.19 -2.91 -6.03
N GLY A 100 19.01 -2.41 -4.81
CA GLY A 100 19.24 -3.18 -3.60
C GLY A 100 18.28 -4.37 -3.43
N GLN A 101 16.99 -4.18 -3.73
CA GLN A 101 15.97 -5.23 -3.72
C GLN A 101 16.24 -6.30 -4.78
N ILE A 102 16.56 -5.90 -6.01
CA ILE A 102 16.89 -6.82 -7.11
C ILE A 102 18.14 -7.62 -6.77
N LYS A 103 19.19 -6.93 -6.32
CA LYS A 103 20.45 -7.59 -5.94
C LYS A 103 20.22 -8.60 -4.82
N LYS A 104 19.43 -8.27 -3.80
CA LYS A 104 19.14 -9.18 -2.68
C LYS A 104 18.53 -10.50 -3.16
N LEU A 105 17.56 -10.45 -4.09
CA LEU A 105 16.94 -11.66 -4.63
C LEU A 105 17.88 -12.40 -5.59
N SER A 106 18.58 -11.68 -6.47
CA SER A 106 19.54 -12.28 -7.40
C SER A 106 20.69 -12.98 -6.69
N ASP A 107 21.23 -12.40 -5.60
CA ASP A 107 22.26 -13.02 -4.77
C ASP A 107 21.75 -14.31 -4.13
N TYR A 108 20.54 -14.29 -3.55
CA TYR A 108 19.92 -15.47 -2.95
C TYR A 108 19.74 -16.59 -3.99
N ILE A 109 19.21 -16.27 -5.17
CA ILE A 109 19.00 -17.25 -6.25
C ILE A 109 20.34 -17.87 -6.66
N LYS A 110 21.39 -17.05 -6.80
CA LYS A 110 22.73 -17.51 -7.16
C LYS A 110 23.33 -18.43 -6.10
N GLU A 111 23.17 -18.11 -4.83
CA GLU A 111 23.66 -18.93 -3.73
C GLU A 111 22.90 -20.25 -3.61
N LYS A 112 21.55 -20.20 -3.59
CA LYS A 112 20.71 -21.37 -3.35
C LYS A 112 20.71 -22.34 -4.54
N PHE A 113 20.51 -21.81 -5.75
CA PHE A 113 20.27 -22.59 -6.96
C PHE A 113 21.48 -22.70 -7.89
N SER A 114 22.62 -22.07 -7.57
CA SER A 114 23.79 -21.99 -8.46
C SER A 114 23.45 -21.45 -9.86
N HIS A 115 22.40 -20.63 -9.94
CA HIS A 115 21.86 -20.05 -11.16
C HIS A 115 21.96 -18.53 -11.09
N THR A 116 22.47 -17.87 -12.12
CA THR A 116 22.45 -16.40 -12.19
C THR A 116 21.19 -15.97 -12.94
N PRO A 117 20.19 -15.39 -12.26
CA PRO A 117 18.94 -15.00 -12.90
C PRO A 117 19.20 -13.87 -13.89
N LYS A 118 18.78 -14.05 -15.15
CA LYS A 118 18.88 -13.03 -16.22
C LYS A 118 17.58 -12.23 -16.37
N GLY A 119 16.45 -12.85 -16.05
CA GLY A 119 15.13 -12.26 -16.18
C GLY A 119 14.57 -11.72 -14.89
N LEU A 120 13.72 -10.70 -15.00
CA LEU A 120 12.98 -10.15 -13.88
C LEU A 120 11.46 -10.23 -14.11
N TRP A 121 10.74 -10.75 -13.12
CA TRP A 121 9.30 -10.54 -13.01
C TRP A 121 9.02 -9.14 -12.48
N LEU A 122 8.33 -8.33 -13.28
CA LEU A 122 7.97 -6.97 -12.89
C LEU A 122 6.66 -7.01 -12.09
N ALA A 123 6.74 -6.70 -10.79
CA ALA A 123 5.62 -6.63 -9.85
C ALA A 123 4.43 -5.86 -10.46
N GLU A 124 3.26 -6.50 -10.46
CA GLU A 124 2.01 -5.99 -11.04
C GLU A 124 2.13 -5.51 -12.51
N ARG A 125 3.18 -5.94 -13.20
CA ARG A 125 3.56 -5.49 -14.55
C ARG A 125 3.53 -3.96 -14.69
N VAL A 126 3.82 -3.20 -13.62
CA VAL A 126 3.81 -1.73 -13.66
C VAL A 126 5.07 -1.22 -14.36
N TRP A 127 4.94 -0.94 -15.65
CA TRP A 127 6.01 -0.45 -16.50
C TRP A 127 6.01 1.08 -16.59
N GLU A 128 7.19 1.67 -16.45
CA GLU A 128 7.49 3.05 -16.82
C GLU A 128 8.81 3.07 -17.60
N PRO A 129 8.93 3.82 -18.73
CA PRO A 129 10.11 3.76 -19.61
C PRO A 129 11.46 3.92 -18.90
N SER A 130 11.52 4.78 -17.88
CA SER A 130 12.72 5.03 -17.09
C SER A 130 13.26 3.78 -16.36
N LEU A 131 12.45 2.71 -16.22
CA LEU A 131 12.90 1.47 -15.59
C LEU A 131 13.93 0.72 -16.43
N ALA A 132 13.97 0.90 -17.76
CA ALA A 132 14.87 0.11 -18.61
C ALA A 132 16.33 0.23 -18.18
N LYS A 133 16.77 1.46 -17.88
CA LYS A 133 18.13 1.76 -17.44
C LYS A 133 18.47 1.11 -16.10
N ILE A 134 17.68 1.38 -15.06
CA ILE A 134 18.01 0.91 -13.70
C ILE A 134 17.94 -0.63 -13.60
N LEU A 135 17.08 -1.27 -14.39
CA LEU A 135 17.02 -2.73 -14.48
C LEU A 135 18.28 -3.29 -15.15
N ASN A 136 18.69 -2.72 -16.29
CA ASN A 136 19.93 -3.10 -16.96
C ASN A 136 21.16 -2.92 -16.04
N GLU A 137 21.27 -1.77 -15.37
CA GLU A 137 22.34 -1.49 -14.41
C GLU A 137 22.34 -2.44 -13.20
N ALA A 138 21.18 -2.99 -12.83
CA ALA A 138 21.04 -4.02 -11.79
C ALA A 138 21.38 -5.44 -12.30
N GLY A 139 21.76 -5.60 -13.56
CA GLY A 139 22.13 -6.88 -14.18
C GLY A 139 20.96 -7.66 -14.76
N VAL A 140 19.78 -7.06 -14.92
CA VAL A 140 18.62 -7.67 -15.57
C VAL A 140 18.76 -7.55 -17.08
N GLU A 141 18.68 -8.67 -17.79
CA GLU A 141 18.76 -8.71 -19.26
C GLU A 141 17.38 -8.62 -19.93
N TYR A 142 16.34 -9.14 -19.27
CA TYR A 142 14.99 -9.12 -19.80
C TYR A 142 13.91 -9.00 -18.71
N ILE A 143 12.74 -8.49 -19.12
CA ILE A 143 11.52 -8.51 -18.32
C ILE A 143 10.37 -9.15 -19.08
N VAL A 144 9.30 -9.45 -18.36
CA VAL A 144 8.06 -10.02 -18.89
C VAL A 144 6.92 -9.03 -18.64
N LEU A 145 6.16 -8.66 -19.68
CA LEU A 145 5.04 -7.71 -19.62
C LEU A 145 3.82 -8.27 -20.36
N ASP A 146 2.63 -7.84 -20.00
CA ASP A 146 1.40 -8.20 -20.72
C ASP A 146 1.33 -7.60 -22.13
N ASP A 147 0.75 -8.33 -23.08
CA ASP A 147 0.48 -7.86 -24.45
C ASP A 147 -0.22 -6.48 -24.51
N SER A 148 -1.09 -6.18 -23.55
CA SER A 148 -1.74 -4.88 -23.37
C SER A 148 -0.78 -3.68 -23.40
N HIS A 149 0.47 -3.83 -22.95
CA HIS A 149 1.50 -2.80 -23.05
C HIS A 149 1.87 -2.51 -24.50
N PHE A 150 2.02 -3.56 -25.29
CA PHE A 150 2.40 -3.50 -26.70
C PHE A 150 1.25 -2.99 -27.55
N LEU A 151 0.04 -3.47 -27.28
CA LEU A 151 -1.20 -2.98 -27.89
C LEU A 151 -1.40 -1.48 -27.59
N ALA A 152 -1.10 -1.04 -26.36
CA ALA A 152 -1.10 0.36 -25.98
C ALA A 152 -0.08 1.21 -26.75
N GLY A 153 1.06 0.61 -27.13
CA GLY A 153 2.05 1.21 -28.03
C GLY A 153 1.68 1.17 -29.51
N GLY A 154 0.52 0.61 -29.87
CA GLY A 154 0.04 0.51 -31.26
C GLY A 154 0.56 -0.71 -32.02
N ILE A 155 1.21 -1.66 -31.34
CA ILE A 155 1.69 -2.90 -31.96
C ILE A 155 0.51 -3.86 -32.14
N GLU A 156 0.44 -4.53 -33.27
CA GLU A 156 -0.61 -5.54 -33.53
C GLU A 156 -0.30 -6.84 -32.79
N GLU A 157 -1.31 -7.46 -32.18
CA GLU A 157 -1.21 -8.73 -31.43
C GLU A 157 -0.49 -9.84 -32.22
N LYS A 158 -0.74 -9.91 -33.54
CA LYS A 158 -0.16 -10.91 -34.45
C LYS A 158 1.36 -10.78 -34.60
N LYS A 159 1.93 -9.62 -34.27
CA LYS A 159 3.37 -9.35 -34.30
C LYS A 159 4.05 -9.71 -32.99
N LEU A 160 3.30 -10.01 -31.93
CA LEU A 160 3.81 -10.35 -30.60
C LEU A 160 4.24 -11.83 -30.56
N ARG A 161 5.25 -12.19 -31.37
CA ARG A 161 5.70 -13.58 -31.59
C ARG A 161 7.20 -13.76 -31.37
N GLY A 162 7.69 -13.28 -30.24
CA GLY A 162 9.11 -13.25 -29.86
C GLY A 162 9.35 -12.22 -28.75
N TYR A 163 10.61 -11.85 -28.53
CA TYR A 163 10.94 -10.71 -27.66
C TYR A 163 11.31 -9.48 -28.46
N PHE A 164 11.23 -8.33 -27.81
CA PHE A 164 11.58 -7.04 -28.35
C PHE A 164 12.68 -6.39 -27.52
N ILE A 165 13.30 -5.34 -28.04
CA ILE A 165 14.27 -4.53 -27.30
C ILE A 165 13.70 -3.14 -27.09
N THR A 166 13.78 -2.63 -25.86
CA THR A 166 13.65 -1.19 -25.55
C THR A 166 15.00 -0.65 -25.10
N GLU A 167 15.16 0.66 -25.06
CA GLU A 167 16.29 1.30 -24.38
C GLU A 167 15.85 2.54 -23.59
N GLU A 168 16.63 2.90 -22.58
CA GLU A 168 16.58 4.19 -21.89
C GLU A 168 18.01 4.68 -21.71
N GLN A 169 18.32 5.87 -22.23
CA GLN A 169 19.66 6.48 -22.15
C GLN A 169 20.79 5.55 -22.64
N GLY A 170 20.53 4.76 -23.68
CA GLY A 170 21.48 3.81 -24.27
C GLY A 170 21.58 2.47 -23.54
N ALA A 171 20.90 2.29 -22.40
CA ALA A 171 20.80 1.01 -21.71
C ALA A 171 19.66 0.18 -22.30
N ALA A 172 20.01 -0.92 -22.98
CA ALA A 172 19.05 -1.81 -23.63
C ALA A 172 18.44 -2.82 -22.66
N LEU A 173 17.16 -3.14 -22.83
CA LEU A 173 16.44 -4.17 -22.06
C LEU A 173 15.55 -4.97 -23.00
N LYS A 174 15.59 -6.30 -22.90
CA LYS A 174 14.69 -7.18 -23.67
C LYS A 174 13.32 -7.26 -22.97
N ILE A 175 12.24 -7.35 -23.73
CA ILE A 175 10.87 -7.43 -23.20
C ILE A 175 10.11 -8.56 -23.90
N PHE A 176 9.55 -9.47 -23.12
CA PHE A 176 8.68 -10.55 -23.61
C PHE A 176 7.19 -10.22 -23.38
N PRO A 177 6.34 -10.32 -24.41
CA PRO A 177 4.89 -10.16 -24.28
C PRO A 177 4.22 -11.45 -23.78
N ILE A 178 3.46 -11.36 -22.69
CA ILE A 178 2.56 -12.43 -22.23
C ILE A 178 1.28 -12.38 -23.05
N SER A 179 0.81 -13.54 -23.51
CA SER A 179 -0.47 -13.66 -24.19
C SER A 179 -1.62 -13.62 -23.19
N GLN A 180 -2.48 -12.60 -23.28
CA GLN A 180 -3.69 -12.48 -22.49
C GLN A 180 -4.63 -13.67 -22.74
N TYR A 181 -4.74 -14.15 -23.98
CA TYR A 181 -5.57 -15.32 -24.30
C TYR A 181 -5.12 -16.56 -23.50
N LEU A 182 -3.81 -16.86 -23.48
CA LEU A 182 -3.29 -18.02 -22.73
C LEU A 182 -3.48 -17.83 -21.23
N ARG A 183 -3.27 -16.62 -20.71
CA ARG A 183 -3.60 -16.29 -19.31
C ARG A 183 -5.08 -16.59 -19.04
N TYR A 184 -6.01 -15.99 -19.77
CA TYR A 184 -7.43 -16.12 -19.46
C TYR A 184 -8.00 -17.51 -19.72
N SER A 185 -7.35 -18.33 -20.53
CA SER A 185 -7.77 -19.71 -20.81
C SER A 185 -7.14 -20.74 -19.88
N MET A 186 -5.95 -20.53 -19.33
CA MET A 186 -5.26 -21.53 -18.50
C MET A 186 -5.34 -21.17 -17.01
N PRO A 187 -5.91 -22.01 -16.11
CA PRO A 187 -6.38 -23.39 -16.31
C PRO A 187 -7.91 -23.53 -16.49
N PHE A 188 -8.61 -22.50 -16.96
CA PHE A 188 -10.08 -22.44 -16.93
C PHE A 188 -10.79 -23.12 -18.12
N ALA A 189 -10.21 -23.05 -19.31
CA ALA A 189 -10.64 -23.80 -20.49
C ALA A 189 -10.03 -25.21 -20.49
N ILE A 190 -10.57 -26.15 -21.26
CA ILE A 190 -9.95 -27.48 -21.38
C ILE A 190 -8.52 -27.40 -21.98
N PRO A 191 -7.57 -28.26 -21.59
CA PRO A 191 -6.17 -28.18 -22.04
C PRO A 191 -5.99 -28.16 -23.56
N GLU A 192 -6.85 -28.87 -24.29
CA GLU A 192 -6.79 -29.00 -25.74
C GLU A 192 -7.02 -27.67 -26.47
N GLU A 193 -7.78 -26.74 -25.90
CA GLU A 193 -7.97 -25.41 -26.50
C GLU A 193 -6.70 -24.57 -26.47
N ALA A 194 -5.84 -24.74 -25.45
CA ALA A 194 -4.53 -24.10 -25.42
C ALA A 194 -3.60 -24.68 -26.51
N ILE A 195 -3.58 -26.01 -26.67
CA ILE A 195 -2.79 -26.69 -27.72
C ILE A 195 -3.26 -26.27 -29.11
N LYS A 196 -4.57 -26.22 -29.34
CA LYS A 196 -5.19 -25.77 -30.59
C LYS A 196 -4.82 -24.32 -30.91
N TYR A 197 -4.83 -23.44 -29.90
CA TYR A 197 -4.36 -22.06 -30.07
C TYR A 197 -2.89 -22.00 -30.47
N LEU A 198 -2.00 -22.70 -29.76
CA LEU A 198 -0.58 -22.79 -30.12
C LEU A 198 -0.36 -23.36 -31.54
N LYS A 199 -1.18 -24.33 -31.95
CA LYS A 199 -1.11 -24.92 -33.31
C LYS A 199 -1.51 -23.91 -34.37
N ASN A 200 -2.59 -23.16 -34.15
CA ASN A 200 -3.07 -22.15 -35.08
C ASN A 200 -2.05 -21.02 -35.28
N GLU A 201 -1.27 -20.73 -34.25
CA GLU A 201 -0.22 -19.70 -34.25
C GLU A 201 1.14 -20.22 -34.76
N SER A 202 1.27 -21.53 -35.03
CA SER A 202 2.49 -22.08 -35.60
C SER A 202 2.73 -21.59 -37.02
N SER A 203 4.00 -21.41 -37.39
CA SER A 203 4.36 -20.91 -38.73
C SER A 203 5.65 -21.56 -39.26
N ASP A 204 5.98 -21.29 -40.52
CA ASP A 204 7.25 -21.75 -41.11
C ASP A 204 8.47 -20.94 -40.63
N ASP A 205 8.24 -19.79 -39.98
CA ASP A 205 9.29 -19.06 -39.26
C ASP A 205 9.67 -19.83 -37.98
N PRO A 206 10.92 -20.31 -37.88
CA PRO A 206 11.36 -21.15 -36.77
C PRO A 206 11.53 -20.38 -35.46
N SER A 207 11.41 -19.06 -35.47
CA SER A 207 11.56 -18.21 -34.27
C SER A 207 10.23 -17.91 -33.56
N GLN A 208 9.07 -18.28 -34.11
CA GLN A 208 7.78 -17.98 -33.49
C GLN A 208 7.70 -18.42 -32.02
N LEU A 209 7.26 -17.52 -31.14
CA LEU A 209 7.12 -17.75 -29.71
C LEU A 209 5.77 -17.26 -29.21
N LEU A 210 5.17 -18.02 -28.29
CA LEU A 210 4.12 -17.54 -27.40
C LEU A 210 4.53 -17.75 -25.94
N VAL A 211 4.11 -16.82 -25.07
CA VAL A 211 4.41 -16.83 -23.65
C VAL A 211 3.11 -16.89 -22.85
N MET A 212 3.04 -17.81 -21.91
CA MET A 212 2.10 -17.79 -20.81
C MET A 212 2.89 -17.63 -19.52
N ALA A 213 2.66 -16.53 -18.80
CA ALA A 213 3.17 -16.33 -17.46
C ALA A 213 2.10 -15.65 -16.61
N ASP A 214 1.77 -16.22 -15.45
CA ASP A 214 0.68 -15.73 -14.61
C ASP A 214 0.91 -16.12 -13.14
N ASP A 215 0.01 -15.71 -12.25
CA ASP A 215 0.06 -16.06 -10.83
C ASP A 215 0.01 -17.58 -10.63
N GLY A 216 0.89 -18.13 -9.80
CA GLY A 216 0.92 -19.56 -9.49
C GLY A 216 -0.24 -19.98 -8.58
N GLU A 217 -0.75 -19.05 -7.78
CA GLU A 217 -1.93 -19.20 -6.93
C GLU A 217 -3.19 -19.55 -7.74
N LYS A 218 -3.22 -19.15 -9.02
CA LYS A 218 -4.26 -19.53 -9.97
C LYS A 218 -4.35 -21.03 -10.23
N PHE A 219 -3.25 -21.74 -10.07
CA PHE A 219 -3.18 -23.19 -10.23
C PHE A 219 -3.38 -23.88 -8.88
N GLY A 220 -4.39 -23.47 -8.10
CA GLY A 220 -4.72 -24.18 -6.87
C GLY A 220 -5.49 -23.39 -5.80
N VAL A 221 -5.05 -22.17 -5.49
CA VAL A 221 -5.58 -21.37 -4.38
C VAL A 221 -6.90 -20.69 -4.73
N TRP A 222 -7.03 -20.22 -5.97
CA TRP A 222 -8.25 -19.55 -6.43
C TRP A 222 -9.45 -20.51 -6.36
N PRO A 223 -10.68 -19.98 -6.21
CA PRO A 223 -11.88 -20.81 -6.08
C PRO A 223 -11.95 -21.92 -7.14
N ASP A 224 -12.17 -23.16 -6.68
CA ASP A 224 -12.25 -24.41 -7.46
C ASP A 224 -11.00 -24.83 -8.24
N THR A 225 -9.96 -23.99 -8.31
CA THR A 225 -8.79 -24.29 -9.14
C THR A 225 -7.96 -25.46 -8.66
N TYR A 226 -7.92 -25.76 -7.35
CA TYR A 226 -7.30 -26.99 -6.83
C TYR A 226 -7.94 -28.24 -7.45
N LYS A 227 -9.28 -28.27 -7.46
CA LYS A 227 -10.04 -29.37 -8.02
C LYS A 227 -9.75 -29.52 -9.51
N THR A 228 -9.85 -28.42 -10.27
CA THR A 228 -9.57 -28.43 -11.71
C THR A 228 -8.14 -28.87 -12.02
N CYS A 229 -7.14 -28.26 -11.36
CA CYS A 229 -5.74 -28.51 -11.65
C CYS A 229 -5.29 -29.93 -11.26
N TYR A 230 -5.71 -30.41 -10.10
CA TYR A 230 -5.13 -31.62 -9.49
C TYR A 230 -6.10 -32.80 -9.36
N GLU A 231 -7.36 -32.59 -8.95
CA GLU A 231 -8.33 -33.69 -8.87
C GLU A 231 -8.81 -34.13 -10.27
N GLU A 232 -9.10 -33.17 -11.14
CA GLU A 232 -9.50 -33.39 -12.54
C GLU A 232 -8.28 -33.48 -13.48
N LYS A 233 -7.08 -33.32 -12.92
CA LYS A 233 -5.77 -33.48 -13.56
C LYS A 233 -5.55 -32.58 -14.78
N TRP A 234 -6.08 -31.35 -14.75
CA TRP A 234 -5.90 -30.42 -15.87
C TRP A 234 -4.43 -30.15 -16.16
N LEU A 235 -3.60 -29.91 -15.14
CA LEU A 235 -2.19 -29.55 -15.32
C LEU A 235 -1.40 -30.73 -15.92
N GLU A 236 -1.57 -31.93 -15.37
CA GLU A 236 -0.93 -33.17 -15.88
C GLU A 236 -1.30 -33.42 -17.35
N LYS A 237 -2.60 -33.31 -17.70
CA LYS A 237 -3.07 -33.46 -19.08
C LYS A 237 -2.44 -32.42 -20.00
N PHE A 238 -2.38 -31.15 -19.57
CA PHE A 238 -1.76 -30.09 -20.36
C PHE A 238 -0.29 -30.37 -20.64
N LEU A 239 0.51 -30.73 -19.61
CA LEU A 239 1.93 -31.04 -19.79
C LEU A 239 2.14 -32.29 -20.68
N THR A 240 1.29 -33.31 -20.55
CA THR A 240 1.31 -34.50 -21.41
C THR A 240 1.08 -34.11 -22.87
N LEU A 241 0.08 -33.26 -23.14
CA LEU A 241 -0.22 -32.78 -24.49
C LEU A 241 0.94 -31.95 -25.10
N LEU A 242 1.68 -31.20 -24.29
CA LEU A 242 2.89 -30.51 -24.75
C LEU A 242 3.96 -31.51 -25.23
N GLU A 243 4.19 -32.61 -24.50
CA GLU A 243 5.14 -33.65 -24.88
C GLU A 243 4.68 -34.42 -26.14
N GLU A 244 3.40 -34.77 -26.21
CA GLU A 244 2.80 -35.49 -27.36
C GLU A 244 2.89 -34.67 -28.66
N ASN A 245 2.95 -33.34 -28.57
CA ASN A 245 3.04 -32.43 -29.71
C ASN A 245 4.45 -31.88 -29.96
N SER A 246 5.48 -32.52 -29.38
CA SER A 246 6.88 -32.06 -29.43
C SER A 246 7.51 -32.04 -30.84
N ASP A 247 6.87 -32.65 -31.83
CA ASP A 247 7.31 -32.61 -33.24
C ASP A 247 7.19 -31.20 -33.86
N TRP A 248 6.24 -30.40 -33.38
CA TRP A 248 6.00 -29.02 -33.84
C TRP A 248 6.00 -27.97 -32.72
N LEU A 249 5.78 -28.35 -31.47
CA LEU A 249 5.72 -27.47 -30.31
C LEU A 249 6.92 -27.67 -29.39
N ASN A 250 7.74 -26.63 -29.17
CA ASN A 250 8.93 -26.74 -28.35
C ASN A 250 8.78 -25.91 -27.07
N THR A 251 8.82 -26.55 -25.91
CA THR A 251 8.92 -25.80 -24.65
C THR A 251 10.34 -25.27 -24.47
N THR A 252 10.47 -24.06 -23.94
CA THR A 252 11.76 -23.41 -23.68
C THR A 252 11.66 -22.47 -22.50
N THR A 253 12.79 -21.95 -22.05
CA THR A 253 12.85 -20.86 -21.08
C THR A 253 13.14 -19.53 -21.79
N PHE A 254 12.99 -18.41 -21.09
CA PHE A 254 13.23 -17.09 -21.69
C PHE A 254 14.70 -16.92 -22.08
N SER A 255 15.62 -17.33 -21.21
CA SER A 255 17.06 -17.23 -21.46
C SER A 255 17.49 -18.05 -22.67
N GLU A 256 17.05 -19.31 -22.76
CA GLU A 256 17.39 -20.19 -23.88
C GLU A 256 16.84 -19.67 -25.21
N TYR A 257 15.62 -19.15 -25.22
CA TYR A 257 15.04 -18.56 -26.42
C TYR A 257 15.82 -17.32 -26.87
N ALA A 258 16.16 -16.42 -25.93
CA ALA A 258 16.89 -15.18 -26.23
C ALA A 258 18.34 -15.42 -26.68
N GLU A 259 18.96 -16.53 -26.28
CA GLU A 259 20.29 -16.94 -26.78
C GLU A 259 20.23 -17.50 -28.20
N LYS A 260 19.09 -18.08 -28.59
CA LYS A 260 18.91 -18.75 -29.88
C LYS A 260 18.43 -17.83 -31.00
N PHE A 261 17.56 -16.88 -30.69
CA PHE A 261 16.90 -16.03 -31.68
C PHE A 261 17.16 -14.54 -31.45
N PRO A 262 17.29 -13.74 -32.53
CA PRO A 262 17.36 -12.29 -32.40
C PRO A 262 16.01 -11.71 -31.96
N ALA A 263 16.04 -10.46 -31.47
CA ALA A 263 14.82 -9.71 -31.18
C ALA A 263 13.99 -9.53 -32.45
N VAL A 264 12.66 -9.51 -32.29
CA VAL A 264 11.71 -9.23 -33.37
C VAL A 264 11.92 -7.81 -33.89
N ASP A 265 11.97 -6.83 -32.98
CA ASP A 265 12.19 -5.43 -33.32
C ASP A 265 12.64 -4.63 -32.08
N ARG A 266 13.00 -3.36 -32.30
CA ARG A 266 13.12 -2.34 -31.25
C ARG A 266 11.79 -1.60 -31.08
N ILE A 267 11.34 -1.44 -29.84
CA ILE A 267 10.08 -0.78 -29.49
C ILE A 267 10.26 0.17 -28.31
N TYR A 268 9.28 1.06 -28.12
CA TYR A 268 9.12 1.87 -26.91
C TYR A 268 7.69 1.74 -26.43
N LEU A 269 7.52 1.36 -25.16
CA LEU A 269 6.21 1.12 -24.55
C LEU A 269 5.81 2.28 -23.65
N PRO A 270 4.54 2.72 -23.65
CA PRO A 270 4.05 3.75 -22.75
C PRO A 270 3.99 3.22 -21.31
N THR A 271 3.83 4.13 -20.34
CA THR A 271 3.49 3.75 -18.96
C THR A 271 2.19 2.94 -18.94
N ALA A 272 2.24 1.71 -18.44
CA ALA A 272 1.12 0.79 -18.45
C ALA A 272 1.28 -0.32 -17.40
N SER A 273 0.24 -1.14 -17.30
CA SER A 273 0.17 -2.41 -16.59
C SER A 273 -0.83 -3.30 -17.35
N TYR A 274 -1.22 -4.44 -16.80
CA TYR A 274 -2.33 -5.24 -17.35
C TYR A 274 -3.64 -4.44 -17.34
N SER A 275 -4.55 -4.79 -18.25
CA SER A 275 -5.74 -4.00 -18.56
C SER A 275 -6.59 -3.65 -17.33
N GLU A 276 -6.78 -4.60 -16.41
CA GLU A 276 -7.58 -4.45 -15.20
C GLU A 276 -6.99 -3.41 -14.23
N MET A 277 -5.65 -3.34 -14.12
CA MET A 277 -4.98 -2.32 -13.33
C MET A 277 -5.30 -0.91 -13.84
N SER A 278 -5.40 -0.73 -15.15
CA SER A 278 -5.74 0.57 -15.74
C SER A 278 -7.13 1.07 -15.32
N GLU A 279 -8.05 0.14 -15.03
CA GLU A 279 -9.38 0.46 -14.53
C GLU A 279 -9.35 0.78 -13.03
N TRP A 280 -8.74 -0.07 -12.20
CA TRP A 280 -8.77 0.06 -10.73
C TRP A 280 -8.11 1.32 -10.20
N THR A 281 -7.15 1.85 -10.95
CA THR A 281 -6.43 3.10 -10.64
C THR A 281 -7.28 4.35 -10.82
N LEU A 282 -8.43 4.26 -11.50
CA LEU A 282 -9.35 5.37 -11.69
C LEU A 282 -10.11 5.70 -10.40
N SER A 283 -10.58 6.94 -10.30
CA SER A 283 -11.56 7.32 -9.28
C SER A 283 -12.82 6.45 -9.44
N ALA A 284 -13.52 6.14 -8.34
CA ALA A 284 -14.69 5.26 -8.39
C ALA A 284 -15.77 5.71 -9.40
N LYS A 285 -15.94 7.03 -9.60
CA LYS A 285 -16.87 7.58 -10.61
C LYS A 285 -16.36 7.35 -12.03
N SER A 286 -15.10 7.71 -12.29
CA SER A 286 -14.47 7.52 -13.60
C SER A 286 -14.35 6.05 -13.98
N GLN A 287 -14.20 5.16 -13.00
CA GLN A 287 -14.20 3.72 -13.22
C GLN A 287 -15.54 3.23 -13.79
N ILE A 288 -16.66 3.70 -13.25
CA ILE A 288 -18.00 3.36 -13.78
C ILE A 288 -18.14 3.82 -15.23
N GLU A 289 -17.75 5.07 -15.53
CA GLU A 289 -17.80 5.61 -16.89
C GLU A 289 -16.90 4.82 -17.85
N PHE A 290 -15.72 4.40 -17.37
CA PHE A 290 -14.78 3.60 -18.14
C PHE A 290 -15.31 2.18 -18.40
N GLU A 291 -15.87 1.51 -17.38
CA GLU A 291 -16.54 0.19 -17.51
C GLU A 291 -17.63 0.26 -18.61
N GLU A 292 -18.45 1.32 -18.61
CA GLU A 292 -19.49 1.55 -19.62
C GLU A 292 -18.91 1.73 -21.03
N ILE A 293 -17.83 2.50 -21.20
CA ILE A 293 -17.17 2.69 -22.50
C ILE A 293 -16.58 1.37 -23.01
N VAL A 294 -15.88 0.62 -22.14
CA VAL A 294 -15.25 -0.66 -22.50
C VAL A 294 -16.30 -1.71 -22.91
N ALA A 295 -17.46 -1.70 -22.25
CA ALA A 295 -18.56 -2.61 -22.58
C ALA A 295 -19.14 -2.38 -23.99
N HIS A 296 -19.12 -1.14 -24.49
CA HIS A 296 -19.65 -0.77 -25.81
C HIS A 296 -18.58 -0.74 -26.92
N ALA A 297 -17.30 -0.83 -26.58
CA ALA A 297 -16.21 -0.83 -27.55
C ALA A 297 -16.01 -2.22 -28.19
N ASP A 298 -15.80 -2.25 -29.51
CA ASP A 298 -15.34 -3.47 -30.18
C ASP A 298 -13.85 -3.77 -29.89
N SER A 299 -13.38 -4.95 -30.27
CA SER A 299 -11.99 -5.38 -30.03
C SER A 299 -10.95 -4.49 -30.72
N ASN A 300 -11.26 -3.88 -31.87
CA ASN A 300 -10.36 -2.99 -32.60
C ASN A 300 -10.20 -1.63 -31.92
N LEU A 301 -11.23 -1.17 -31.21
CA LEU A 301 -11.23 0.06 -30.43
C LEU A 301 -10.64 -0.16 -29.03
N LYS A 302 -10.89 -1.32 -28.40
CA LYS A 302 -10.41 -1.64 -27.04
C LYS A 302 -8.90 -1.44 -26.85
N ARG A 303 -8.08 -1.77 -27.85
CA ARG A 303 -6.60 -1.56 -27.78
C ARG A 303 -6.19 -0.10 -27.58
N PHE A 304 -7.02 0.85 -28.03
CA PHE A 304 -6.77 2.29 -27.89
C PHE A 304 -7.36 2.88 -26.62
N LEU A 305 -8.21 2.15 -25.90
CA LEU A 305 -8.71 2.59 -24.60
C LEU A 305 -7.59 2.57 -23.57
N LYS A 306 -7.57 3.60 -22.73
CA LYS A 306 -6.58 3.79 -21.66
C LYS A 306 -7.31 4.28 -20.42
N GLY A 307 -7.13 3.59 -19.31
CA GLY A 307 -7.52 4.06 -17.99
C GLY A 307 -6.41 4.87 -17.34
N GLY A 308 -6.26 4.73 -16.03
CA GLY A 308 -5.17 5.31 -15.25
C GLY A 308 -3.90 4.45 -15.26
N PHE A 309 -2.93 4.86 -14.43
CA PHE A 309 -1.71 4.11 -14.16
C PHE A 309 -1.49 4.02 -12.64
N TRP A 310 -0.65 3.09 -12.18
CA TRP A 310 -0.60 2.66 -10.79
C TRP A 310 -0.46 3.80 -9.77
N ARG A 311 0.35 4.85 -10.04
CA ARG A 311 0.56 5.96 -9.11
C ARG A 311 -0.72 6.75 -8.80
N ASN A 312 -1.76 6.65 -9.62
CA ASN A 312 -3.06 7.25 -9.32
C ASN A 312 -3.69 6.69 -8.05
N PHE A 313 -3.30 5.50 -7.56
CA PHE A 313 -3.70 5.03 -6.24
C PHE A 313 -3.25 5.94 -5.10
N LEU A 314 -2.10 6.61 -5.25
CA LEU A 314 -1.63 7.60 -4.28
C LEU A 314 -2.50 8.87 -4.32
N THR A 315 -3.21 9.13 -5.41
CA THR A 315 -4.23 10.20 -5.45
C THR A 315 -5.58 9.71 -4.93
N LYS A 316 -5.99 8.50 -5.32
CA LYS A 316 -7.26 7.87 -4.93
C LYS A 316 -7.35 7.64 -3.43
N TYR A 317 -6.23 7.29 -2.80
CA TYR A 317 -6.15 6.97 -1.38
C TYR A 317 -5.06 7.80 -0.69
N SER A 318 -5.47 8.84 0.03
CA SER A 318 -4.54 9.70 0.78
C SER A 318 -3.75 8.91 1.82
N GLU A 319 -4.32 7.84 2.39
CA GLU A 319 -3.66 6.96 3.36
C GLU A 319 -2.54 6.15 2.73
N SER A 320 -2.70 5.72 1.47
CA SER A 320 -1.62 5.08 0.71
C SER A 320 -0.50 6.07 0.41
N ASN A 321 -0.84 7.31 0.01
CA ASN A 321 0.16 8.36 -0.21
C ASN A 321 0.95 8.67 1.06
N GLN A 322 0.28 8.82 2.21
CA GLN A 322 0.93 9.04 3.50
C GLN A 322 1.96 7.94 3.79
N MET A 323 1.55 6.67 3.67
CA MET A 323 2.42 5.51 3.89
C MET A 323 3.60 5.48 2.90
N HIS A 324 3.34 5.80 1.63
CA HIS A 324 4.37 5.82 0.58
C HIS A 324 5.38 6.94 0.80
N LYS A 325 4.92 8.14 1.17
CA LYS A 325 5.79 9.29 1.42
C LYS A 325 6.60 9.11 2.69
N LYS A 326 6.05 8.41 3.70
CA LYS A 326 6.83 7.92 4.84
C LYS A 326 7.94 6.98 4.42
N MET A 327 7.64 6.00 3.55
CA MET A 327 8.65 5.09 3.02
C MET A 327 9.78 5.86 2.32
N LEU A 328 9.47 6.83 1.46
CA LEU A 328 10.47 7.67 0.81
C LEU A 328 11.30 8.50 1.81
N TYR A 329 10.63 9.09 2.80
CA TYR A 329 11.26 9.88 3.85
C TYR A 329 12.26 9.04 4.68
N ILE A 330 11.93 7.79 4.97
CA ILE A 330 12.83 6.87 5.68
C ILE A 330 13.97 6.42 4.76
N SER A 331 13.69 6.11 3.49
CA SER A 331 14.74 5.79 2.51
C SER A 331 15.76 6.92 2.41
N GLU A 332 15.31 8.17 2.25
CA GLU A 332 16.19 9.35 2.23
C GLU A 332 17.01 9.48 3.51
N LYS A 333 16.41 9.24 4.69
CA LYS A 333 17.12 9.27 5.98
C LYS A 333 18.22 8.21 6.07
N ILE A 334 17.97 6.99 5.58
CA ILE A 334 18.97 5.91 5.55
C ILE A 334 20.09 6.28 4.58
N GLN A 335 19.76 6.68 3.36
CA GLN A 335 20.73 7.04 2.33
C GLN A 335 21.61 8.24 2.75
N SER A 336 21.02 9.23 3.42
CA SER A 336 21.76 10.37 3.98
C SER A 336 22.69 9.96 5.12
N GLY A 337 22.29 8.97 5.94
CA GLY A 337 23.14 8.37 6.96
C GLY A 337 24.35 7.62 6.38
N VAL A 338 24.17 6.94 5.23
CA VAL A 338 25.23 6.22 4.51
C VAL A 338 26.25 7.18 3.87
N ARG A 339 25.81 8.36 3.41
CA ARG A 339 26.64 9.35 2.69
C ARG A 339 27.53 10.24 3.58
N ASN A 340 27.57 10.05 4.90
CA ASN A 340 28.39 10.90 5.77
C ASN A 340 29.89 10.56 5.62
N PRO A 341 30.78 11.49 5.21
CA PRO A 341 32.17 11.17 4.81
C PRO A 341 33.07 10.58 5.92
N LYS A 342 32.63 10.57 7.18
CA LYS A 342 33.39 9.92 8.27
C LYS A 342 33.26 8.39 8.28
N SER A 343 32.35 7.81 7.50
CA SER A 343 32.18 6.36 7.33
C SER A 343 32.78 5.80 6.04
N GLU A 344 33.47 6.59 5.22
CA GLU A 344 34.22 6.05 4.08
C GLU A 344 35.50 5.35 4.53
N VAL A 345 35.41 4.05 4.83
CA VAL A 345 36.51 3.11 4.55
C VAL A 345 35.95 1.76 4.10
N LYS A 346 36.16 1.49 2.80
CA LYS A 346 36.21 0.21 2.08
C LYS A 346 34.89 -0.40 1.55
N LYS A 347 34.77 -0.27 0.22
CA LYS A 347 34.31 -1.28 -0.76
C LYS A 347 33.65 -2.52 -0.15
N ILE A 348 32.33 -2.60 -0.33
CA ILE A 348 31.53 -3.81 -0.15
C ILE A 348 32.07 -4.88 -1.10
N LYS A 349 32.98 -5.72 -0.59
CA LYS A 349 33.32 -7.03 -1.12
C LYS A 349 33.18 -7.99 0.04
N THR A 350 32.21 -8.89 -0.07
CA THR A 350 32.01 -10.12 0.72
C THR A 350 31.88 -9.93 2.23
N LEU A 351 30.76 -10.43 2.78
CA LEU A 351 30.54 -10.60 4.21
C LEU A 351 31.74 -11.33 4.82
N ASP A 352 32.57 -10.59 5.55
CA ASP A 352 33.61 -11.16 6.42
C ASP A 352 33.31 -10.72 7.85
N ILE A 353 33.26 -11.71 8.74
CA ILE A 353 32.65 -11.64 10.07
C ILE A 353 33.59 -10.87 11.00
N GLY A 354 33.38 -9.56 11.07
CA GLY A 354 34.08 -8.67 12.00
C GLY A 354 33.70 -7.21 11.78
N HIS A 355 32.44 -6.83 12.01
CA HIS A 355 31.98 -5.46 11.72
C HIS A 355 31.42 -4.69 12.91
N ARG A 356 31.67 -3.38 12.86
CA ARG A 356 31.27 -2.35 13.80
C ARG A 356 29.74 -2.32 13.90
N THR A 357 29.22 -2.09 15.10
CA THR A 357 27.77 -2.08 15.41
C THR A 357 26.93 -1.14 14.54
N SER A 358 27.54 -0.09 13.96
CA SER A 358 26.87 0.86 13.06
C SER A 358 26.42 0.24 11.73
N ASP A 359 27.22 -0.65 11.16
CA ASP A 359 27.02 -1.14 9.79
C ASP A 359 25.91 -2.20 9.76
N ILE A 360 25.83 -2.99 10.84
CA ILE A 360 24.75 -3.96 11.09
C ILE A 360 23.40 -3.23 11.22
N SER A 361 23.36 -2.11 11.95
CA SER A 361 22.13 -1.35 12.15
C SER A 361 21.60 -0.73 10.84
N ILE A 362 22.48 -0.30 9.92
CA ILE A 362 22.07 0.23 8.62
C ILE A 362 21.52 -0.90 7.73
N ALA A 363 22.20 -2.05 7.68
CA ALA A 363 21.72 -3.19 6.90
C ALA A 363 20.36 -3.70 7.38
N GLN A 364 20.16 -3.78 8.71
CA GLN A 364 18.86 -4.12 9.31
C GLN A 364 17.79 -3.07 8.98
N SER A 365 18.14 -1.78 9.05
CA SER A 365 17.23 -0.68 8.70
C SER A 365 16.81 -0.75 7.23
N LEU A 366 17.74 -1.01 6.30
CA LEU A 366 17.43 -1.24 4.89
C LEU A 366 16.52 -2.45 4.68
N ASN A 367 16.75 -3.56 5.37
CA ASN A 367 15.90 -4.74 5.24
C ASN A 367 14.46 -4.48 5.72
N HIS A 368 14.30 -3.70 6.79
CA HIS A 368 12.98 -3.23 7.23
C HIS A 368 12.37 -2.23 6.24
N LEU A 369 13.15 -1.28 5.70
CA LEU A 369 12.66 -0.38 4.65
C LEU A 369 12.12 -1.18 3.45
N TYR A 370 12.87 -2.18 2.97
CA TYR A 370 12.47 -2.97 1.82
C TYR A 370 11.21 -3.80 2.09
N GLN A 371 11.04 -4.34 3.29
CA GLN A 371 9.76 -4.95 3.70
C GLN A 371 8.62 -3.93 3.69
N GLY A 372 8.89 -2.70 4.13
CA GLY A 372 7.96 -1.57 4.04
C GLY A 372 7.64 -1.13 2.62
N GLN A 373 8.30 -1.67 1.58
CA GLN A 373 8.03 -1.38 0.18
C GLN A 373 7.17 -2.46 -0.50
N CYS A 374 6.77 -3.53 0.20
CA CYS A 374 5.89 -4.57 -0.34
C CYS A 374 4.57 -3.95 -0.83
N ASN A 375 4.21 -4.17 -2.10
CA ASN A 375 3.24 -3.30 -2.75
C ASN A 375 1.79 -3.51 -2.32
N CYS A 376 1.41 -4.71 -1.85
CA CYS A 376 0.00 -5.09 -1.73
C CYS A 376 -0.82 -4.16 -0.83
N ALA A 377 -0.18 -3.55 0.18
CA ALA A 377 -0.85 -2.61 1.09
C ALA A 377 -1.01 -1.19 0.50
N TYR A 378 -0.44 -0.88 -0.66
CA TYR A 378 -0.44 0.48 -1.24
C TYR A 378 -1.58 0.72 -2.23
N TRP A 379 -2.31 -0.31 -2.63
CA TRP A 379 -3.34 -0.18 -3.65
C TRP A 379 -4.47 -1.19 -3.46
N HIS A 380 -5.52 -1.06 -4.25
CA HIS A 380 -6.67 -1.95 -4.17
C HIS A 380 -7.26 -2.25 -5.55
N GLY A 381 -7.35 -3.53 -5.88
CA GLY A 381 -8.11 -4.08 -7.01
C GLY A 381 -9.16 -5.05 -6.50
N ILE A 382 -8.96 -6.36 -6.72
CA ILE A 382 -9.87 -7.43 -6.26
C ILE A 382 -9.33 -8.27 -5.09
N PHE A 383 -8.13 -7.98 -4.57
CA PHE A 383 -7.43 -8.83 -3.59
C PHE A 383 -7.38 -8.25 -2.16
N GLY A 384 -8.36 -7.42 -1.77
CA GLY A 384 -8.34 -6.70 -0.48
C GLY A 384 -7.29 -5.59 -0.42
N GLY A 385 -6.00 -5.91 -0.55
CA GLY A 385 -4.89 -4.95 -0.67
C GLY A 385 -4.85 -3.94 0.48
N LEU A 386 -4.84 -2.64 0.14
CA LEU A 386 -4.91 -1.50 1.08
C LEU A 386 -6.03 -1.66 2.12
N TYR A 387 -7.16 -2.28 1.76
CA TYR A 387 -8.29 -2.47 2.68
C TYR A 387 -8.04 -3.51 3.77
N LEU A 388 -6.96 -4.31 3.70
CA LEU A 388 -6.60 -5.29 4.72
C LEU A 388 -5.70 -4.66 5.79
N PRO A 389 -6.19 -4.44 7.03
CA PRO A 389 -5.43 -3.74 8.06
C PRO A 389 -4.11 -4.42 8.37
N HIS A 390 -4.06 -5.77 8.42
CA HIS A 390 -2.85 -6.51 8.75
C HIS A 390 -1.69 -6.27 7.76
N LEU A 391 -2.00 -6.01 6.47
CA LEU A 391 -0.98 -5.66 5.48
C LEU A 391 -0.45 -4.25 5.69
N ARG A 392 -1.33 -3.25 5.84
CA ARG A 392 -0.91 -1.87 6.17
C ARG A 392 -0.12 -1.82 7.47
N HIS A 393 -0.56 -2.58 8.46
CA HIS A 393 0.09 -2.66 9.76
C HIS A 393 1.52 -3.22 9.65
N ALA A 394 1.73 -4.23 8.81
CA ALA A 394 3.04 -4.80 8.57
C ALA A 394 3.98 -3.81 7.85
N ILE A 395 3.46 -3.00 6.92
CA ILE A 395 4.24 -1.91 6.30
C ILE A 395 4.64 -0.87 7.33
N TYR A 396 3.68 -0.30 8.06
CA TYR A 396 3.98 0.71 9.09
C TYR A 396 4.95 0.19 10.14
N LYS A 397 4.77 -1.05 10.62
CA LYS A 397 5.68 -1.69 11.55
C LYS A 397 7.11 -1.69 11.03
N ASN A 398 7.31 -2.16 9.81
CA ASN A 398 8.62 -2.21 9.19
C ASN A 398 9.23 -0.82 8.96
N LEU A 399 8.43 0.17 8.54
CA LEU A 399 8.89 1.55 8.40
C LEU A 399 9.30 2.15 9.76
N ILE A 400 8.54 1.92 10.82
CA ILE A 400 8.88 2.42 12.16
C ILE A 400 10.13 1.72 12.71
N GLU A 401 10.27 0.41 12.50
CA GLU A 401 11.48 -0.33 12.89
C GLU A 401 12.72 0.16 12.13
N ALA A 402 12.60 0.36 10.81
CA ALA A 402 13.67 0.94 10.00
C ALA A 402 14.11 2.29 10.60
N GLU A 403 13.17 3.16 10.94
CA GLU A 403 13.47 4.47 11.51
C GLU A 403 14.04 4.41 12.94
N ASN A 404 13.57 3.47 13.77
CA ASN A 404 14.10 3.23 15.12
C ASN A 404 15.57 2.82 15.07
N LEU A 405 15.95 1.99 14.09
CA LEU A 405 17.33 1.57 13.88
C LEU A 405 18.22 2.74 13.42
N ILE A 406 17.73 3.62 12.53
CA ILE A 406 18.48 4.83 12.11
C ILE A 406 18.83 5.70 13.32
N LYS A 407 17.90 5.88 14.26
CA LYS A 407 18.06 6.73 15.46
C LYS A 407 19.12 6.20 16.44
N SER A 408 19.45 4.91 16.38
CA SER A 408 20.55 4.33 17.15
C SER A 408 21.93 4.69 16.58
N SER A 409 21.99 5.08 15.29
CA SER A 409 23.18 5.67 14.67
C SER A 409 23.20 7.18 14.96
N THR A 410 24.37 7.74 15.24
CA THR A 410 24.63 9.09 15.80
C THR A 410 24.13 10.33 15.01
N VAL A 411 23.27 10.16 13.99
CA VAL A 411 22.96 11.17 12.97
C VAL A 411 21.78 12.09 13.35
N TYR A 412 20.78 11.63 14.12
CA TYR A 412 19.56 12.40 14.42
C TYR A 412 19.41 12.74 15.90
N ARG A 413 19.41 14.04 16.25
CA ARG A 413 19.16 14.50 17.62
C ARG A 413 17.66 14.55 17.89
N LEU A 414 17.21 13.83 18.92
CA LEU A 414 15.83 13.85 19.41
C LEU A 414 15.74 14.58 20.77
N PRO A 415 14.64 15.30 21.06
CA PRO A 415 13.48 15.53 20.20
C PRO A 415 13.78 16.50 19.05
N SER A 416 13.04 16.38 17.95
CA SER A 416 13.11 17.27 16.78
C SER A 416 11.71 17.64 16.28
N THR A 417 11.64 18.72 15.49
CA THR A 417 10.44 19.15 14.78
C THR A 417 10.87 19.57 13.38
N GLU A 418 10.24 19.00 12.37
CA GLU A 418 10.47 19.31 10.97
C GLU A 418 9.19 19.91 10.37
N VAL A 419 9.37 20.82 9.43
CA VAL A 419 8.29 21.42 8.64
C VAL A 419 8.69 21.25 7.19
N LEU A 420 7.89 20.50 6.45
CA LEU A 420 8.10 20.21 5.05
C LEU A 420 6.79 19.74 4.42
N ASP A 421 6.64 19.99 3.13
CA ASP A 421 5.67 19.30 2.28
C ASP A 421 6.02 17.80 2.26
N PHE A 422 5.38 17.04 3.16
CA PHE A 422 5.67 15.64 3.38
C PHE A 422 4.96 14.80 2.33
N ASP A 423 3.67 15.07 2.12
CA ASP A 423 2.83 14.27 1.23
C ASP A 423 2.85 14.71 -0.24
N LYS A 424 3.54 15.81 -0.55
CA LYS A 424 3.78 16.39 -1.89
C LYS A 424 2.54 17.03 -2.51
N ASP A 425 1.72 17.67 -1.68
CA ASP A 425 0.55 18.46 -2.12
C ASP A 425 0.81 19.97 -2.24
N GLY A 426 2.04 20.41 -1.93
CA GLY A 426 2.45 21.82 -1.95
C GLY A 426 2.12 22.59 -0.66
N GLN A 427 1.67 21.91 0.39
CA GLN A 427 1.47 22.47 1.72
C GLN A 427 2.36 21.76 2.74
N ASP A 428 2.93 22.51 3.68
CA ASP A 428 3.82 21.91 4.68
C ASP A 428 3.03 21.16 5.77
N GLU A 429 3.46 19.94 6.06
CA GLU A 429 3.18 19.21 7.29
C GLU A 429 4.17 19.57 8.40
N ILE A 430 3.79 19.26 9.63
CA ILE A 430 4.66 19.36 10.81
C ILE A 430 4.91 17.97 11.36
N ILE A 431 6.17 17.56 11.43
CA ILE A 431 6.57 16.26 11.98
C ILE A 431 7.26 16.47 13.31
N PHE A 432 6.60 16.09 14.40
CA PHE A 432 7.18 16.08 15.73
C PHE A 432 7.74 14.70 16.07
N MET A 433 9.03 14.62 16.44
CA MET A 433 9.69 13.35 16.74
C MET A 433 10.36 13.38 18.10
N ASN A 434 10.15 12.36 18.92
CA ASN A 434 10.92 12.12 20.13
C ASN A 434 11.27 10.62 20.28
N LYS A 435 11.69 10.16 21.46
CA LYS A 435 12.05 8.74 21.67
C LYS A 435 10.85 7.79 21.65
N ILE A 436 9.63 8.29 21.82
CA ILE A 436 8.40 7.51 21.98
C ILE A 436 7.48 7.65 20.77
N PHE A 437 7.32 8.86 20.23
CA PHE A 437 6.39 9.15 19.14
C PHE A 437 7.07 9.75 17.91
N ASN A 438 6.47 9.50 16.75
CA ASN A 438 6.41 10.48 15.66
C ASN A 438 4.96 10.94 15.55
N ILE A 439 4.74 12.23 15.38
CA ILE A 439 3.40 12.83 15.24
C ILE A 439 3.44 13.74 14.03
N TYR A 440 2.59 13.49 13.06
CA TYR A 440 2.47 14.27 11.84
C TYR A 440 1.18 15.06 11.91
N ALA A 441 1.27 16.37 11.74
CA ALA A 441 0.14 17.27 11.72
C ALA A 441 0.05 17.96 10.36
N LYS A 442 -1.18 18.15 9.86
CA LYS A 442 -1.48 18.78 8.58
C LYS A 442 -2.23 20.10 8.78
N PRO A 443 -1.53 21.24 8.93
CA PRO A 443 -2.16 22.56 9.11
C PRO A 443 -3.15 22.92 8.01
N SER A 444 -2.89 22.51 6.76
CA SER A 444 -3.77 22.77 5.61
C SER A 444 -5.12 22.07 5.69
N TYR A 445 -5.25 21.01 6.51
CA TYR A 445 -6.46 20.20 6.66
C TYR A 445 -6.89 20.10 8.12
N GLY A 446 -7.62 21.10 8.63
CA GLY A 446 -8.17 21.13 9.99
C GLY A 446 -7.13 21.20 11.12
N GLY A 447 -5.84 21.33 10.78
CA GLY A 447 -4.76 21.14 11.75
C GLY A 447 -4.81 19.75 12.39
N ALA A 448 -5.27 18.74 11.65
CA ALA A 448 -5.46 17.37 12.11
C ALA A 448 -4.11 16.65 12.25
N LEU A 449 -4.10 15.58 13.04
CA LEU A 449 -2.99 14.62 13.12
C LEU A 449 -3.22 13.52 12.08
N THR A 450 -2.42 13.52 11.03
CA THR A 450 -2.51 12.52 9.95
C THR A 450 -1.86 11.20 10.32
N GLU A 451 -0.87 11.24 11.23
CA GLU A 451 -0.12 10.05 11.59
C GLU A 451 0.41 10.13 13.03
N ILE A 452 0.25 9.06 13.81
CA ILE A 452 0.84 8.90 15.15
C ILE A 452 1.54 7.54 15.26
N ASP A 453 2.87 7.54 15.19
CA ASP A 453 3.67 6.34 15.45
C ASP A 453 3.97 6.21 16.93
N PHE A 454 3.71 5.02 17.48
CA PHE A 454 4.21 4.61 18.79
C PHE A 454 5.39 3.66 18.62
N LYS A 455 6.60 4.21 18.80
CA LYS A 455 7.87 3.50 18.59
C LYS A 455 8.10 2.28 19.47
N PRO A 456 7.69 2.24 20.77
CA PRO A 456 7.96 1.09 21.64
C PRO A 456 7.35 -0.25 21.20
N THR A 457 6.34 -0.22 20.33
CA THR A 457 5.72 -1.41 19.71
C THR A 457 5.72 -1.33 18.18
N SER A 458 6.37 -0.32 17.60
CA SER A 458 6.38 -0.03 16.16
C SER A 458 4.98 -0.09 15.55
N TYR A 459 4.02 0.55 16.23
CA TYR A 459 2.61 0.56 15.86
C TYR A 459 2.20 1.96 15.39
N ASN A 460 1.52 2.06 14.26
CA ASN A 460 0.89 3.31 13.85
C ASN A 460 -0.55 3.37 14.41
N LEU A 461 -0.78 4.27 15.37
CA LEU A 461 -2.07 4.37 16.08
C LEU A 461 -3.20 4.89 15.21
N THR A 462 -2.90 5.49 14.05
CA THR A 462 -3.86 6.15 13.17
C THR A 462 -3.94 5.47 11.80
N ASP A 463 -3.55 4.20 11.70
CA ASP A 463 -3.58 3.38 10.47
C ASP A 463 -5.01 2.97 10.09
N VAL A 464 -5.86 3.98 9.89
CA VAL A 464 -7.30 3.86 9.62
C VAL A 464 -7.56 4.23 8.17
N LEU A 465 -8.50 3.57 7.51
CA LEU A 465 -9.01 4.01 6.21
C LEU A 465 -10.28 4.81 6.35
N THR A 466 -10.35 5.90 5.59
CA THR A 466 -11.58 6.64 5.35
C THR A 466 -12.57 5.79 4.54
N ARG A 467 -13.86 5.83 4.88
CA ARG A 467 -14.88 5.07 4.16
C ARG A 467 -15.21 5.80 2.86
N ARG A 468 -14.84 5.21 1.72
CA ARG A 468 -15.05 5.79 0.39
C ARG A 468 -15.97 4.92 -0.43
N PHE A 469 -16.64 5.55 -1.38
CA PHE A 469 -17.37 4.83 -2.42
C PHE A 469 -16.37 4.18 -3.40
N GLU A 470 -16.56 2.90 -3.69
CA GLU A 470 -15.88 2.17 -4.76
C GLU A 470 -16.89 1.79 -5.85
N SER A 471 -16.46 1.70 -7.11
CA SER A 471 -17.37 1.46 -8.25
C SER A 471 -18.23 0.19 -8.04
N TYR A 472 -17.62 -0.85 -7.48
CA TYR A 472 -18.25 -2.12 -7.22
C TYR A 472 -19.29 -2.09 -6.08
N HIS A 473 -19.40 -1.01 -5.29
CA HIS A 473 -20.44 -0.90 -4.26
C HIS A 473 -21.85 -0.91 -4.86
N LYS A 474 -22.02 -0.47 -6.12
CA LYS A 474 -23.29 -0.62 -6.86
C LYS A 474 -23.74 -2.07 -7.02
N LYS A 475 -22.82 -3.02 -6.86
CA LYS A 475 -23.03 -4.45 -7.09
C LYS A 475 -23.27 -5.22 -5.79
N VAL A 476 -23.25 -4.55 -4.64
CA VAL A 476 -23.48 -5.15 -3.31
C VAL A 476 -24.92 -5.65 -3.16
N ASP A 477 -25.91 -4.88 -3.60
CA ASP A 477 -27.33 -5.24 -3.46
C ASP A 477 -27.76 -6.44 -4.31
N ILE A 478 -27.03 -6.70 -5.41
CA ILE A 478 -27.27 -7.83 -6.31
C ILE A 478 -26.36 -9.03 -6.00
N ALA A 479 -25.52 -8.94 -4.97
CA ALA A 479 -24.61 -10.02 -4.60
C ALA A 479 -25.37 -11.19 -3.94
N VAL A 480 -25.01 -12.40 -4.32
CA VAL A 480 -25.63 -13.63 -3.80
C VAL A 480 -24.83 -14.13 -2.60
N ILE A 481 -25.53 -14.51 -1.53
CA ILE A 481 -24.87 -15.13 -0.35
C ILE A 481 -24.22 -16.43 -0.80
N LYS A 482 -22.94 -16.59 -0.46
CA LYS A 482 -22.23 -17.84 -0.70
C LYS A 482 -22.85 -18.94 0.19
N SER A 483 -23.75 -19.76 -0.36
CA SER A 483 -24.22 -20.97 0.31
C SER A 483 -23.23 -22.10 0.08
N GLU A 484 -22.99 -22.94 1.10
CA GLU A 484 -21.98 -24.02 1.07
C GLU A 484 -22.20 -25.08 -0.04
N ASN A 485 -23.28 -25.00 -0.83
CA ASN A 485 -23.71 -26.04 -1.77
C ASN A 485 -24.04 -25.56 -3.20
N LYS A 486 -23.60 -24.38 -3.66
CA LYS A 486 -23.75 -23.99 -5.07
C LYS A 486 -22.43 -23.60 -5.73
N LYS A 487 -22.26 -24.14 -6.95
CA LYS A 487 -21.12 -23.99 -7.84
C LYS A 487 -20.71 -22.52 -7.97
N PRO A 488 -19.44 -22.19 -7.77
CA PRO A 488 -18.87 -20.93 -8.20
C PRO A 488 -18.81 -20.91 -9.73
N GLU A 489 -19.40 -19.88 -10.34
CA GLU A 489 -18.98 -19.45 -11.68
C GLU A 489 -18.16 -18.18 -11.44
N ALA A 490 -16.85 -18.26 -11.63
CA ALA A 490 -15.99 -17.11 -11.49
C ALA A 490 -15.83 -16.39 -12.85
N ILE A 491 -15.82 -15.06 -12.77
CA ILE A 491 -15.23 -14.07 -13.70
C ILE A 491 -16.20 -13.36 -14.67
N HIS A 492 -17.44 -13.82 -14.90
CA HIS A 492 -18.42 -13.03 -15.68
C HIS A 492 -19.83 -13.00 -15.06
N GLY A 493 -20.03 -12.08 -14.09
CA GLY A 493 -21.36 -11.53 -13.79
C GLY A 493 -22.01 -11.88 -12.44
N VAL A 494 -21.47 -12.84 -11.66
CA VAL A 494 -22.03 -13.20 -10.33
C VAL A 494 -21.10 -12.70 -9.22
N TYR A 495 -21.61 -11.82 -8.35
CA TYR A 495 -20.91 -11.33 -7.17
C TYR A 495 -21.36 -12.13 -5.93
N TYR A 496 -20.40 -12.58 -5.13
CA TYR A 496 -20.68 -13.28 -3.87
C TYR A 496 -20.52 -12.35 -2.68
N THR A 497 -21.29 -12.58 -1.61
CA THR A 497 -21.10 -11.93 -0.30
C THR A 497 -20.87 -12.97 0.80
N LYS A 498 -19.98 -12.64 1.75
CA LYS A 498 -19.74 -13.44 2.97
C LYS A 498 -20.74 -13.14 4.08
N GLU A 499 -21.42 -12.01 4.01
CA GLU A 499 -22.30 -11.51 5.07
C GLU A 499 -23.65 -11.04 4.51
N LEU A 500 -24.69 -11.19 5.32
CA LEU A 500 -26.02 -10.65 5.06
C LEU A 500 -26.06 -9.14 5.35
N GLU A 501 -26.89 -8.43 4.58
CA GLU A 501 -27.19 -7.01 4.79
C GLU A 501 -25.97 -6.06 4.74
N LEU A 502 -24.94 -6.35 3.92
CA LEU A 502 -23.74 -5.51 3.83
C LEU A 502 -24.04 -4.05 3.45
N GLN A 503 -25.12 -3.80 2.71
CA GLN A 503 -25.55 -2.46 2.30
C GLN A 503 -25.77 -1.49 3.47
N LYS A 504 -26.11 -1.99 4.68
CA LYS A 504 -26.27 -1.13 5.86
C LYS A 504 -24.95 -0.51 6.35
N TYR A 505 -23.83 -1.10 5.96
CA TYR A 505 -22.49 -0.62 6.31
C TYR A 505 -21.85 0.25 5.21
N LEU A 506 -22.53 0.43 4.07
CA LEU A 506 -22.10 1.37 3.04
C LEU A 506 -22.36 2.81 3.51
N LYS A 507 -21.39 3.34 4.24
CA LYS A 507 -21.34 4.73 4.72
C LYS A 507 -20.12 5.39 4.12
N TYR A 508 -20.26 6.65 3.69
CA TYR A 508 -19.19 7.37 3.01
C TYR A 508 -18.86 8.65 3.75
N ASP A 509 -17.58 8.83 4.03
CA ASP A 509 -17.09 10.03 4.70
C ASP A 509 -16.84 11.16 3.70
N TRP A 510 -17.23 12.38 4.06
CA TRP A 510 -16.97 13.58 3.27
C TRP A 510 -15.62 14.24 3.63
N TYR A 511 -14.90 13.68 4.60
CA TYR A 511 -13.59 14.11 5.07
C TYR A 511 -12.68 12.91 5.33
N ASN A 512 -11.37 13.12 5.32
CA ASN A 512 -10.40 12.08 5.63
C ASN A 512 -10.39 11.78 7.14
N ARG A 513 -10.39 10.50 7.51
CA ARG A 513 -10.37 10.03 8.91
C ARG A 513 -8.98 10.15 9.53
N TYR A 514 -8.61 11.36 9.87
CA TYR A 514 -7.45 11.70 10.69
C TYR A 514 -7.81 11.75 12.19
N SER A 515 -6.86 12.14 13.04
CA SER A 515 -7.14 12.43 14.44
C SER A 515 -7.12 13.94 14.72
N LEU A 516 -7.70 14.38 15.83
CA LEU A 516 -7.76 15.79 16.22
C LEU A 516 -8.58 16.67 15.24
N ILE A 517 -9.70 16.12 14.76
CA ILE A 517 -10.62 16.80 13.85
C ILE A 517 -11.65 17.58 14.67
N ASP A 518 -11.82 18.87 14.37
CA ASP A 518 -12.70 19.75 15.13
C ASP A 518 -14.08 19.85 14.48
N HIS A 519 -15.10 19.41 15.21
CA HIS A 519 -16.50 19.46 14.80
C HIS A 519 -17.28 20.50 15.59
N PHE A 520 -18.24 21.14 14.92
CA PHE A 520 -19.29 21.95 15.52
C PHE A 520 -20.64 21.36 15.11
N PHE A 521 -21.22 20.53 15.97
CA PHE A 521 -22.40 19.74 15.63
C PHE A 521 -23.68 20.57 15.58
N HIS A 522 -24.55 20.26 14.62
CA HIS A 522 -25.93 20.72 14.63
C HIS A 522 -26.68 20.21 15.88
N PRO A 523 -27.61 20.98 16.48
CA PRO A 523 -28.34 20.57 17.70
C PRO A 523 -29.10 19.24 17.60
N THR A 524 -29.45 18.80 16.38
CA THR A 524 -30.17 17.54 16.10
C THR A 524 -29.24 16.35 15.79
N THR A 525 -27.92 16.53 15.92
CA THR A 525 -26.94 15.46 15.74
C THR A 525 -27.12 14.40 16.82
N THR A 526 -27.05 13.13 16.40
CA THR A 526 -27.03 11.96 17.28
C THR A 526 -25.77 11.16 16.98
N LEU A 527 -25.38 10.26 17.90
CA LEU A 527 -24.27 9.34 17.64
C LEU A 527 -24.48 8.52 16.36
N GLU A 528 -25.72 8.10 16.08
CA GLU A 528 -26.04 7.35 14.86
C GLU A 528 -25.77 8.17 13.60
N LYS A 529 -26.29 9.41 13.54
CA LYS A 529 -26.06 10.30 12.40
C LYS A 529 -24.59 10.66 12.25
N PHE A 530 -23.86 10.84 13.36
CA PHE A 530 -22.44 11.13 13.32
C PHE A 530 -21.64 9.93 12.80
N SER A 531 -21.90 8.72 13.32
CA SER A 531 -21.21 7.51 12.88
C SER A 531 -21.46 7.22 11.41
N ASP A 532 -22.62 7.60 10.89
CA ASP A 532 -23.04 7.31 9.52
C ASP A 532 -22.65 8.42 8.53
N SER A 533 -22.02 9.49 9.00
CA SER A 533 -21.70 10.70 8.21
C SER A 533 -22.95 11.40 7.64
N GLU A 534 -24.07 11.32 8.36
CA GLU A 534 -25.40 11.90 8.04
C GLU A 534 -25.79 13.04 9.01
N TYR A 535 -24.81 13.60 9.73
CA TYR A 535 -25.00 14.69 10.69
C TYR A 535 -24.86 16.07 10.03
N GLY A 536 -25.37 17.10 10.71
CA GLY A 536 -25.14 18.48 10.32
C GLY A 536 -23.83 19.01 10.94
N GLU A 537 -22.89 19.41 10.10
CA GLU A 537 -21.69 20.15 10.50
C GLU A 537 -21.95 21.66 10.36
N LEU A 538 -21.90 22.39 11.47
CA LEU A 538 -22.11 23.83 11.49
C LEU A 538 -20.82 24.62 11.33
N GLY A 539 -19.65 24.01 11.54
CA GLY A 539 -18.36 24.68 11.51
C GLY A 539 -17.60 24.47 10.21
N ASP A 540 -16.62 25.33 9.95
CA ASP A 540 -15.68 25.20 8.84
C ASP A 540 -14.28 24.80 9.33
N PHE A 541 -14.17 23.93 10.34
CA PHE A 541 -12.90 23.59 11.00
C PHE A 541 -12.38 22.18 10.69
N VAL A 542 -13.21 21.30 10.12
CA VAL A 542 -12.88 19.89 9.83
C VAL A 542 -11.75 19.76 8.79
N ASN A 543 -11.89 20.43 7.65
CA ASN A 543 -11.01 20.25 6.49
C ASN A 543 -10.38 21.54 5.97
N GLN A 544 -10.54 22.65 6.69
CA GLN A 544 -10.03 23.94 6.26
C GLN A 544 -8.70 24.31 6.96
N PRO A 545 -7.88 25.17 6.36
CA PRO A 545 -6.55 25.47 6.89
C PRO A 545 -6.56 26.15 8.26
N TYR A 546 -5.57 25.79 9.08
CA TYR A 546 -5.17 26.46 10.30
C TYR A 546 -3.84 27.20 10.07
N LYS A 547 -3.73 28.42 10.60
CA LYS A 547 -2.47 29.17 10.64
C LYS A 547 -1.56 28.58 11.71
N MET A 548 -0.32 28.28 11.32
CA MET A 548 0.70 27.77 12.23
C MET A 548 1.43 28.90 12.96
N ASN A 549 1.70 28.73 14.26
CA ASN A 549 2.63 29.55 15.03
C ASN A 549 3.54 28.63 15.88
N LEU A 550 4.84 28.64 15.59
CA LEU A 550 5.83 27.82 16.29
C LEU A 550 6.45 28.60 17.46
N ARG A 551 6.32 28.07 18.68
CA ARG A 551 7.04 28.60 19.86
C ARG A 551 8.19 27.65 20.23
N ASN A 552 9.45 28.12 20.07
CA ASN A 552 10.74 27.46 20.35
C ASN A 552 11.06 26.20 19.48
N GLY A 553 11.52 26.34 18.24
CA GLY A 553 11.90 27.60 17.61
C GLY A 553 12.48 27.56 16.19
N ARG A 554 12.23 28.58 15.37
CA ARG A 554 11.22 29.65 15.42
C ARG A 554 10.97 30.11 13.98
N PHE A 555 9.73 30.44 13.65
CA PHE A 555 9.46 31.71 12.98
C PHE A 555 8.34 32.44 13.73
N GLN A 556 8.49 33.76 13.85
CA GLN A 556 7.55 34.70 14.44
C GLN A 556 7.63 36.00 13.60
N PRO A 557 6.56 36.81 13.54
CA PRO A 557 5.25 36.58 12.94
C PRO A 557 4.98 37.65 11.86
N ALA A 558 3.83 37.58 11.18
CA ALA A 558 3.38 38.55 10.17
C ALA A 558 3.42 40.03 10.66
N VAL A 559 4.02 40.91 9.85
CA VAL A 559 3.90 42.37 9.92
C VAL A 559 3.77 42.94 8.49
N ASN A 560 2.60 43.53 8.23
CA ASN A 560 2.17 44.56 7.27
C ASN A 560 2.64 44.59 5.80
N GLU A 561 1.63 44.72 4.94
CA GLU A 561 1.69 45.23 3.57
C GLU A 561 2.54 46.51 3.45
N ALA A 562 3.52 46.49 2.54
CA ALA A 562 3.83 47.54 1.56
C ALA A 562 5.20 47.27 0.94
N ASN A 563 5.23 46.75 -0.29
CA ASN A 563 5.86 47.41 -1.45
C ASN A 563 6.09 46.44 -2.61
N SER A 564 5.60 46.88 -3.75
CA SER A 564 5.79 46.37 -5.10
C SER A 564 7.24 46.51 -5.60
N HIS A 565 7.75 45.47 -6.28
CA HIS A 565 8.17 45.51 -7.71
C HIS A 565 9.10 44.35 -8.11
N ASN A 566 8.72 43.68 -9.21
CA ASN A 566 9.49 43.07 -10.33
C ASN A 566 10.89 42.45 -10.04
N ASN A 567 11.23 41.21 -10.44
CA ASN A 567 11.40 40.74 -11.83
C ASN A 567 11.89 39.27 -11.87
N VAL A 568 11.76 38.67 -13.05
CA VAL A 568 11.90 37.25 -13.46
C VAL A 568 13.36 36.76 -13.61
N ALA A 569 13.65 35.49 -13.26
CA ALA A 569 14.34 34.47 -14.10
C ALA A 569 14.78 33.21 -13.31
N HIS A 570 14.42 32.02 -13.80
CA HIS A 570 15.04 30.71 -13.48
C HIS A 570 16.21 30.44 -14.46
N PRO A 571 17.29 29.72 -14.07
CA PRO A 571 17.29 28.26 -14.24
C PRO A 571 18.09 27.43 -13.20
N SER A 572 17.68 26.16 -13.09
CA SER A 572 18.45 24.94 -12.78
C SER A 572 19.46 24.92 -11.61
N GLY A 573 19.17 24.07 -10.60
CA GLY A 573 20.15 23.60 -9.61
C GLY A 573 19.59 23.48 -8.20
N TRP A 574 18.64 22.57 -7.95
CA TRP A 574 18.20 22.28 -6.58
C TRP A 574 19.20 21.36 -5.88
N VAL A 575 20.20 21.98 -5.25
CA VAL A 575 20.98 21.39 -4.16
C VAL A 575 20.37 21.94 -2.87
N SER A 576 19.76 21.06 -2.08
CA SER A 576 19.31 21.40 -0.72
C SER A 576 20.50 21.85 0.14
N PRO A 577 20.50 23.06 0.73
CA PRO A 577 21.49 23.42 1.72
C PRO A 577 21.09 22.81 3.07
N ALA A 578 21.39 21.52 3.24
CA ALA A 578 21.53 20.92 4.56
C ALA A 578 22.92 21.24 5.09
N SER A 579 23.06 22.29 5.91
CA SER A 579 24.00 22.31 7.05
C SER A 579 24.02 23.65 7.76
N GLN A 580 24.23 23.55 9.08
CA GLN A 580 24.51 24.62 10.04
C GLN A 580 23.29 25.29 10.69
N CYS A 581 22.72 24.60 11.68
CA CYS A 581 22.48 25.28 12.96
C CYS A 581 22.39 24.25 14.10
N GLY A 582 23.54 23.91 14.71
CA GLY A 582 23.58 23.26 16.01
C GLY A 582 23.40 24.32 17.10
N ILE A 583 22.26 24.31 17.80
CA ILE A 583 22.08 25.11 19.02
C ILE A 583 21.58 24.19 20.14
N ASN A 584 22.30 24.24 21.26
CA ASN A 584 21.97 23.61 22.53
C ASN A 584 20.63 24.15 23.08
N SER A 585 19.66 23.28 23.30
CA SER A 585 18.63 23.53 24.33
C SER A 585 18.16 22.22 24.97
N ALA A 586 18.84 21.81 26.03
CA ALA A 586 18.28 20.87 26.99
C ALA A 586 17.03 21.51 27.65
N ASN A 587 15.94 20.76 27.74
CA ASN A 587 14.67 21.12 28.43
C ASN A 587 13.76 22.21 27.81
N ARG A 588 13.41 22.13 26.54
CA ARG A 588 12.23 22.87 26.01
C ARG A 588 11.22 21.91 25.38
N LYS A 589 10.01 21.86 25.93
CA LYS A 589 8.86 21.18 25.32
C LYS A 589 8.57 21.87 23.98
N SER A 590 8.81 21.17 22.88
CA SER A 590 8.33 21.57 21.55
C SER A 590 6.80 21.57 21.57
N LYS A 591 6.23 22.69 21.18
CA LYS A 591 4.78 22.92 21.18
C LYS A 591 4.39 23.60 19.88
N VAL A 592 3.50 22.96 19.13
CA VAL A 592 2.87 23.53 17.95
C VAL A 592 1.60 24.24 18.40
N VAL A 593 1.37 25.45 17.90
CA VAL A 593 0.09 26.16 18.09
C VAL A 593 -0.52 26.41 16.72
N LEU A 594 -1.72 25.90 16.53
CA LEU A 594 -2.51 26.06 15.32
C LEU A 594 -3.71 26.94 15.65
N LYS A 595 -3.98 27.93 14.81
CA LYS A 595 -5.09 28.86 14.98
C LYS A 595 -5.92 28.96 13.71
N ARG A 596 -7.25 28.88 13.85
CA ARG A 596 -8.20 29.20 12.78
C ARG A 596 -9.20 30.24 13.26
N ASP A 597 -9.34 31.31 12.48
CA ASP A 597 -10.46 32.24 12.57
C ASP A 597 -11.51 31.75 11.55
N GLY A 598 -12.54 31.06 12.02
CA GLY A 598 -13.58 30.42 11.20
C GLY A 598 -14.98 30.88 11.61
N HIS A 599 -15.99 30.09 11.26
CA HIS A 599 -17.38 30.43 11.51
C HIS A 599 -18.20 29.23 11.94
N ILE A 600 -19.29 29.51 12.67
CA ILE A 600 -20.41 28.60 12.88
C ILE A 600 -21.61 29.15 12.11
N TRP A 601 -22.22 28.34 11.26
CA TRP A 601 -23.42 28.72 10.51
C TRP A 601 -24.66 28.50 11.37
N THR A 602 -25.52 29.51 11.39
CA THR A 602 -26.83 29.47 12.05
C THR A 602 -27.91 29.86 11.04
N GLU A 603 -29.18 29.67 11.39
CA GLU A 603 -30.31 30.17 10.57
C GLU A 603 -30.23 31.67 10.29
N LYS A 604 -29.53 32.44 11.15
CA LYS A 604 -29.36 33.89 11.06
C LYS A 604 -28.05 34.32 10.37
N GLY A 605 -27.34 33.37 9.76
CA GLY A 605 -26.05 33.58 9.09
C GLY A 605 -24.84 33.06 9.85
N ALA A 606 -23.65 33.29 9.27
CA ALA A 606 -22.37 32.86 9.82
C ALA A 606 -21.92 33.74 10.99
N LEU A 607 -21.51 33.12 12.10
CA LEU A 607 -21.04 33.80 13.31
C LEU A 607 -19.57 33.44 13.56
N PRO A 608 -18.67 34.44 13.69
CA PRO A 608 -17.23 34.18 13.76
C PRO A 608 -16.82 33.54 15.09
N VAL A 609 -16.06 32.45 14.98
CA VAL A 609 -15.48 31.70 16.11
C VAL A 609 -14.01 31.44 15.82
N GLN A 610 -13.17 31.54 16.85
CA GLN A 610 -11.76 31.20 16.73
C GLN A 610 -11.46 29.94 17.52
N VAL A 611 -10.76 29.01 16.88
CA VAL A 611 -10.19 27.82 17.53
C VAL A 611 -8.67 27.96 17.54
N VAL A 612 -8.09 27.88 18.73
CA VAL A 612 -6.65 27.72 18.92
C VAL A 612 -6.42 26.36 19.56
N LYS A 613 -5.75 25.46 18.86
CA LYS A 613 -5.30 24.18 19.41
C LYS A 613 -3.79 24.17 19.54
N SER A 614 -3.29 23.48 20.56
CA SER A 614 -1.87 23.38 20.79
C SER A 614 -1.46 21.95 21.09
N ILE A 615 -0.49 21.45 20.34
CA ILE A 615 -0.10 20.05 20.32
C ILE A 615 1.32 19.95 20.86
N SER A 616 1.53 19.07 21.82
CA SER A 616 2.85 18.74 22.34
C SER A 616 2.87 17.27 22.74
N SER A 617 4.06 16.70 22.88
CA SER A 617 4.19 15.41 23.55
C SER A 617 5.32 15.43 24.56
N SER A 618 5.17 14.62 25.60
CA SER A 618 6.12 14.48 26.69
C SER A 618 6.04 13.06 27.20
N LYS A 619 7.18 12.34 27.19
CA LYS A 619 7.21 10.91 27.54
C LYS A 619 6.20 10.13 26.68
N SER A 620 5.26 9.41 27.31
CA SER A 620 4.17 8.64 26.71
C SER A 620 2.88 9.44 26.52
N ASP A 621 2.89 10.75 26.76
CA ASP A 621 1.70 11.60 26.66
C ASP A 621 1.71 12.44 25.39
N ILE A 622 0.58 12.45 24.69
CA ILE A 622 0.20 13.46 23.70
C ILE A 622 -0.75 14.42 24.40
N ILE A 623 -0.41 15.71 24.42
CA ILE A 623 -1.16 16.75 25.13
C ILE A 623 -1.66 17.78 24.11
N VAL A 624 -2.97 17.98 24.13
CA VAL A 624 -3.70 18.88 23.25
C VAL A 624 -4.46 19.90 24.10
N GLY A 625 -4.05 21.15 24.04
CA GLY A 625 -4.77 22.26 24.69
C GLY A 625 -5.62 23.02 23.69
N TYR A 626 -6.90 23.27 24.02
CA TYR A 626 -7.85 24.03 23.23
C TYR A 626 -8.20 25.38 23.84
N LYS A 627 -8.47 26.35 22.98
CA LYS A 627 -9.15 27.61 23.29
C LYS A 627 -10.14 27.92 22.19
N ILE A 628 -11.42 28.00 22.53
CA ILE A 628 -12.52 28.32 21.61
C ILE A 628 -13.09 29.67 22.04
N THR A 629 -13.07 30.65 21.14
CA THR A 629 -13.46 32.03 21.44
C THR A 629 -14.63 32.45 20.56
N ASN A 630 -15.69 32.97 21.17
CA ASN A 630 -16.78 33.61 20.44
C ASN A 630 -16.38 35.03 20.02
N ASN A 631 -16.04 35.20 18.74
CA ASN A 631 -15.65 36.50 18.21
C ASN A 631 -16.84 37.33 17.70
N SER A 632 -18.04 36.75 17.69
CA SER A 632 -19.28 37.40 17.25
C SER A 632 -19.80 38.40 18.28
N SER A 633 -20.81 39.17 17.87
CA SER A 633 -21.55 40.10 18.74
C SER A 633 -22.75 39.45 19.44
N LYS A 634 -22.99 38.15 19.23
CA LYS A 634 -24.13 37.41 19.78
C LYS A 634 -23.66 36.32 20.72
N GLU A 635 -24.50 35.93 21.66
CA GLU A 635 -24.29 34.72 22.44
C GLU A 635 -24.42 33.48 21.54
N LEU A 636 -23.57 32.48 21.77
CA LEU A 636 -23.53 31.24 21.00
C LEU A 636 -23.69 30.04 21.91
N GLU A 637 -24.65 29.18 21.60
CA GLU A 637 -24.63 27.79 22.04
C GLU A 637 -23.73 27.00 21.09
N ILE A 638 -22.70 26.36 21.64
CA ILE A 638 -21.71 25.60 20.88
C ILE A 638 -21.79 24.14 21.32
N TRP A 639 -21.92 23.23 20.35
CA TRP A 639 -21.66 21.80 20.53
C TRP A 639 -20.37 21.42 19.83
N PHE A 640 -19.28 21.38 20.58
CA PHE A 640 -17.95 21.06 20.06
C PHE A 640 -17.62 19.58 20.23
N GLY A 641 -16.97 18.98 19.23
CA GLY A 641 -16.36 17.65 19.32
C GLY A 641 -14.94 17.63 18.75
N SER A 642 -14.06 16.86 19.37
CA SER A 642 -12.71 16.58 18.84
C SER A 642 -12.60 15.10 18.49
N GLU A 643 -12.69 14.73 17.22
CA GLU A 643 -12.67 13.34 16.77
C GLU A 643 -11.22 12.80 16.68
N PHE A 644 -11.01 11.60 17.21
CA PHE A 644 -9.78 10.81 17.07
C PHE A 644 -10.11 9.46 16.44
N ASN A 645 -9.42 9.12 15.36
CA ASN A 645 -9.57 7.84 14.70
C ASN A 645 -8.35 6.96 15.01
N PHE A 646 -8.57 5.81 15.64
CA PHE A 646 -7.51 4.88 16.05
C PHE A 646 -7.63 3.53 15.37
N ALA A 647 -6.50 3.00 14.91
CA ALA A 647 -6.37 1.64 14.43
C ALA A 647 -6.24 0.70 15.64
N PHE A 648 -7.27 -0.12 15.86
CA PHE A 648 -7.26 -1.19 16.86
C PHE A 648 -7.33 -2.54 16.15
N SER A 649 -6.99 -3.63 16.85
CA SER A 649 -6.79 -4.96 16.25
C SER A 649 -8.11 -5.68 15.90
N ASN A 650 -8.75 -6.33 16.87
CA ASN A 650 -9.90 -7.20 16.69
C ASN A 650 -11.10 -6.61 17.43
N PRO A 651 -12.16 -6.20 16.73
CA PRO A 651 -13.25 -5.50 17.36
C PRO A 651 -14.16 -6.37 18.23
N TYR A 652 -14.02 -7.70 18.12
CA TYR A 652 -14.88 -8.69 18.81
C TYR A 652 -14.20 -9.35 20.02
N ASP A 653 -12.88 -9.19 20.17
CA ASP A 653 -12.09 -9.81 21.22
C ASP A 653 -12.45 -9.24 22.60
N GLN A 654 -12.55 -10.10 23.61
CA GLN A 654 -12.85 -9.68 24.98
C GLN A 654 -11.71 -8.88 25.64
N ASN A 655 -10.49 -9.03 25.12
CA ASN A 655 -9.32 -8.28 25.57
C ASN A 655 -9.15 -6.92 24.87
N CYS A 656 -10.10 -6.56 24.01
CA CYS A 656 -10.10 -5.33 23.23
C CYS A 656 -11.35 -4.50 23.59
N PHE A 657 -11.19 -3.50 24.46
CA PHE A 657 -12.33 -2.79 25.04
C PHE A 657 -12.06 -1.35 25.44
N TYR A 658 -13.12 -0.55 25.44
CA TYR A 658 -13.26 0.72 26.13
C TYR A 658 -13.70 0.48 27.58
N LYS A 659 -13.22 1.29 28.52
CA LYS A 659 -13.60 1.21 29.93
C LYS A 659 -13.77 2.60 30.55
N MET A 660 -14.91 2.81 31.19
CA MET A 660 -15.23 3.94 32.05
C MET A 660 -15.74 3.40 33.38
N GLU A 661 -15.03 3.66 34.46
CA GLU A 661 -15.36 3.10 35.79
C GLU A 661 -15.54 1.56 35.71
N ASP A 662 -16.73 1.06 35.99
CA ASP A 662 -17.07 -0.37 35.92
C ASP A 662 -17.67 -0.80 34.57
N ARG A 663 -18.00 0.15 33.69
CA ARG A 663 -18.56 -0.14 32.36
C ARG A 663 -17.44 -0.47 31.37
N CYS A 664 -17.54 -1.65 30.75
CA CYS A 664 -16.65 -2.09 29.66
C CYS A 664 -17.46 -2.35 28.39
N GLU A 665 -16.97 -1.86 27.25
CA GLU A 665 -17.59 -2.05 25.94
C GLU A 665 -16.55 -2.48 24.92
N LYS A 666 -16.91 -3.39 24.02
CA LYS A 666 -16.00 -3.86 22.97
C LYS A 666 -15.85 -2.81 21.86
N PHE A 667 -14.82 -2.94 21.04
CA PHE A 667 -14.57 -2.03 19.92
C PHE A 667 -15.62 -2.11 18.81
N ASN A 668 -16.35 -3.22 18.65
CA ASN A 668 -17.48 -3.29 17.73
C ASN A 668 -18.73 -2.51 18.19
N THR A 669 -18.72 -1.96 19.41
CA THR A 669 -19.86 -1.21 19.97
C THR A 669 -19.90 0.24 19.46
N LYS A 670 -21.10 0.70 19.13
CA LYS A 670 -21.44 2.12 18.93
C LYS A 670 -22.12 2.63 20.21
N THR A 671 -21.47 3.50 20.99
CA THR A 671 -22.06 3.99 22.24
C THR A 671 -21.50 5.33 22.73
N CYS A 672 -22.14 5.88 23.78
CA CYS A 672 -21.72 7.08 24.47
C CYS A 672 -21.33 6.76 25.91
N PHE A 673 -20.16 7.23 26.34
CA PHE A 673 -19.75 7.29 27.74
C PHE A 673 -19.95 8.72 28.25
N GLU A 674 -20.99 8.92 29.05
CA GLU A 674 -21.45 10.26 29.42
C GLU A 674 -20.63 10.86 30.57
N LYS A 675 -20.39 12.18 30.48
CA LYS A 675 -19.88 13.04 31.57
C LYS A 675 -18.69 12.47 32.34
N THR A 676 -17.66 12.01 31.63
CA THR A 676 -16.41 11.54 32.23
C THR A 676 -15.23 12.41 31.83
N SER A 677 -14.19 12.41 32.65
CA SER A 677 -12.88 12.99 32.32
C SER A 677 -11.83 11.93 31.98
N LEU A 678 -12.20 10.64 31.98
CA LEU A 678 -11.31 9.53 31.70
C LEU A 678 -12.05 8.41 30.96
N LEU A 679 -11.54 8.08 29.77
CA LEU A 679 -11.84 6.85 29.05
C LEU A 679 -10.56 6.02 28.92
N LYS A 680 -10.59 4.77 29.39
CA LYS A 680 -9.49 3.82 29.19
C LYS A 680 -9.78 2.97 27.97
N ILE A 681 -8.75 2.64 27.22
CA ILE A 681 -8.84 1.78 26.04
C ILE A 681 -7.72 0.74 26.14
N SER A 682 -8.07 -0.54 26.04
CA SER A 682 -7.12 -1.64 26.12
C SER A 682 -7.22 -2.47 24.85
N ASP A 683 -6.08 -2.69 24.20
CA ASP A 683 -5.93 -3.62 23.08
C ASP A 683 -4.74 -4.53 23.40
N LYS A 684 -5.04 -5.68 24.04
CA LYS A 684 -3.97 -6.62 24.43
C LYS A 684 -3.34 -7.34 23.25
N ASN A 685 -4.05 -7.47 22.13
CA ASN A 685 -3.51 -8.12 20.94
C ASN A 685 -2.36 -7.28 20.35
N LEU A 686 -2.42 -5.96 20.53
CA LEU A 686 -1.33 -5.03 20.21
C LEU A 686 -0.37 -4.76 21.37
N GLY A 687 -0.70 -5.23 22.57
CA GLY A 687 0.03 -4.91 23.80
C GLY A 687 -0.04 -3.43 24.16
N LEU A 688 -1.20 -2.78 23.96
CA LEU A 688 -1.39 -1.33 24.13
C LEU A 688 -2.49 -0.98 25.13
N ASN A 689 -2.22 0.01 25.97
CA ASN A 689 -3.22 0.69 26.79
C ASN A 689 -3.17 2.20 26.53
N LEU A 690 -4.32 2.79 26.20
CA LEU A 690 -4.48 4.23 26.05
C LEU A 690 -5.36 4.77 27.18
N ASN A 691 -4.91 5.84 27.84
CA ASN A 691 -5.76 6.60 28.77
C ASN A 691 -6.06 7.96 28.13
N PHE A 692 -7.34 8.16 27.81
CA PHE A 692 -7.84 9.40 27.27
C PHE A 692 -8.39 10.24 28.42
N THR A 693 -7.68 11.30 28.80
CA THR A 693 -8.02 12.18 29.92
C THR A 693 -8.35 13.58 29.46
N SER A 694 -9.30 14.24 30.10
CA SER A 694 -9.65 15.63 29.84
C SER A 694 -9.66 16.46 31.12
N SER A 695 -9.38 17.76 31.01
CA SER A 695 -9.42 18.70 32.14
C SER A 695 -10.84 19.13 32.55
N ASP A 696 -11.85 18.65 31.82
CA ASP A 696 -13.27 18.90 32.04
C ASP A 696 -14.04 17.60 31.72
N LEU A 697 -15.31 17.52 32.10
CA LEU A 697 -16.21 16.40 31.81
C LEU A 697 -16.74 16.53 30.37
N PHE A 698 -16.63 15.44 29.61
CA PHE A 698 -17.10 15.29 28.24
C PHE A 698 -17.94 14.03 28.10
N ASP A 699 -18.81 14.03 27.10
CA ASP A 699 -19.40 12.80 26.57
C ASP A 699 -18.43 12.22 25.54
N PHE A 700 -18.14 10.92 25.60
CA PHE A 700 -17.29 10.24 24.64
C PHE A 700 -18.13 9.37 23.72
N TRP A 701 -18.26 9.82 22.47
CA TRP A 701 -18.85 9.04 21.40
C TRP A 701 -17.82 8.08 20.83
N VAL A 702 -18.15 6.78 20.81
CA VAL A 702 -17.30 5.75 20.21
C VAL A 702 -18.08 4.93 19.20
N PHE A 703 -17.45 4.61 18.07
CA PHE A 703 -18.02 3.70 17.07
C PHE A 703 -16.95 3.06 16.18
N PRO A 704 -17.20 1.83 15.69
CA PRO A 704 -16.32 1.17 14.75
C PRO A 704 -16.43 1.76 13.34
N ILE A 705 -15.30 1.80 12.64
CA ILE A 705 -15.18 2.22 11.24
C ILE A 705 -15.11 0.96 10.40
N TRP A 706 -16.16 0.74 9.61
CA TRP A 706 -16.29 -0.41 8.71
C TRP A 706 -16.18 0.04 7.27
N THR A 707 -15.46 -0.74 6.46
CA THR A 707 -15.44 -0.61 4.99
C THR A 707 -15.97 -1.88 4.36
N ILE A 708 -16.53 -1.77 3.15
CA ILE A 708 -16.86 -2.93 2.32
C ILE A 708 -15.84 -3.01 1.21
N SER A 709 -15.14 -4.14 1.12
CA SER A 709 -14.17 -4.42 0.07
C SER A 709 -14.49 -5.71 -0.68
N LEU A 710 -14.06 -5.78 -1.94
CA LEU A 710 -14.12 -6.98 -2.74
C LEU A 710 -12.83 -7.81 -2.59
N SER A 711 -12.99 -9.11 -2.38
CA SER A 711 -11.90 -10.11 -2.38
C SER A 711 -12.21 -11.22 -3.40
N GLU A 712 -11.25 -12.10 -3.69
CA GLU A 712 -11.50 -13.37 -4.42
C GLU A 712 -12.63 -14.20 -3.78
N GLY A 713 -12.81 -14.07 -2.47
CA GLY A 713 -13.85 -14.76 -1.71
C GLY A 713 -15.22 -14.07 -1.75
N GLY A 714 -15.36 -12.95 -2.47
CA GLY A 714 -16.55 -12.10 -2.49
C GLY A 714 -16.44 -10.86 -1.60
N PHE A 715 -17.55 -10.12 -1.50
CA PHE A 715 -17.69 -8.96 -0.62
C PHE A 715 -17.59 -9.34 0.85
N GLU A 716 -16.88 -8.51 1.60
CA GLU A 716 -16.74 -8.64 3.05
C GLU A 716 -16.68 -7.28 3.72
N LYS A 717 -17.06 -7.25 5.00
CA LYS A 717 -16.90 -6.08 5.84
C LYS A 717 -15.57 -6.16 6.60
N THR A 718 -14.80 -5.08 6.55
CA THR A 718 -13.51 -5.00 7.22
C THR A 718 -13.49 -3.89 8.25
N TYR A 719 -13.02 -4.20 9.47
CA TYR A 719 -12.82 -3.24 10.54
C TYR A 719 -11.53 -2.46 10.28
N GLN A 720 -11.63 -1.14 10.12
CA GLN A 720 -10.48 -0.28 9.85
C GLN A 720 -9.95 0.43 11.11
N GLY A 721 -10.71 0.41 12.21
CA GLY A 721 -10.40 1.14 13.43
C GLY A 721 -11.66 1.66 14.09
N SER A 722 -11.50 2.53 15.07
CA SER A 722 -12.62 3.17 15.77
C SER A 722 -12.45 4.67 15.87
N SER A 723 -13.57 5.38 15.82
CA SER A 723 -13.65 6.79 16.17
C SER A 723 -13.91 6.93 17.67
N VAL A 724 -13.22 7.86 18.30
CA VAL A 724 -13.36 8.27 19.71
C VAL A 724 -13.46 9.79 19.74
N THR A 725 -14.63 10.32 20.11
CA THR A 725 -14.95 11.75 20.01
C THR A 725 -15.45 12.30 21.34
N PRO A 726 -14.57 12.86 22.20
CA PRO A 726 -14.99 13.75 23.28
C PRO A 726 -15.77 14.94 22.71
N ASN A 727 -16.99 15.14 23.19
CA ASN A 727 -17.86 16.24 22.78
C ASN A 727 -18.61 16.86 23.96
N LYS A 728 -18.92 18.16 23.84
CA LYS A 728 -19.57 18.94 24.91
C LYS A 728 -20.36 20.12 24.36
N LYS A 729 -21.49 20.40 25.00
CA LYS A 729 -22.27 21.63 24.81
C LYS A 729 -21.90 22.68 25.85
N PHE A 730 -21.73 23.93 25.41
CA PHE A 730 -21.50 25.08 26.29
C PHE A 730 -21.95 26.38 25.64
N PHE A 731 -22.17 27.41 26.44
CA PHE A 731 -22.54 28.75 25.98
C PHE A 731 -21.34 29.69 26.07
N LEU A 732 -21.18 30.54 25.07
CA LEU A 732 -20.19 31.63 25.07
C LEU A 732 -20.87 32.96 24.76
N LYS A 733 -20.75 33.92 25.68
CA LYS A 733 -21.08 35.32 25.44
C LYS A 733 -20.09 35.95 24.43
N PRO A 734 -20.43 37.11 23.84
CA PRO A 734 -19.49 37.84 23.00
C PRO A 734 -18.14 38.04 23.70
N LYS A 735 -17.04 37.69 23.01
CA LYS A 735 -15.65 37.72 23.49
C LYS A 735 -15.30 36.74 24.61
N GLU A 736 -16.23 35.89 25.04
CA GLU A 736 -15.95 34.82 25.98
C GLU A 736 -15.16 33.69 25.32
N MET A 737 -14.40 32.95 26.15
CA MET A 737 -13.55 31.85 25.73
C MET A 737 -13.74 30.65 26.64
N PHE A 738 -13.84 29.46 26.04
CA PHE A 738 -13.75 28.18 26.73
C PHE A 738 -12.38 27.53 26.47
N SER A 739 -11.72 27.04 27.52
CA SER A 739 -10.39 26.41 27.44
C SER A 739 -10.39 25.07 28.16
N PHE A 740 -9.80 24.06 27.54
CA PHE A 740 -9.66 22.73 28.13
C PHE A 740 -8.42 22.02 27.56
N GLU A 741 -8.01 20.94 28.19
CA GLU A 741 -6.91 20.08 27.76
C GLU A 741 -7.40 18.65 27.59
N ILE A 742 -6.94 17.99 26.53
CA ILE A 742 -7.03 16.56 26.30
C ILE A 742 -5.62 15.99 26.38
N LYS A 743 -5.44 14.90 27.13
CA LYS A 743 -4.20 14.15 27.22
C LYS A 743 -4.45 12.68 26.91
N ILE A 744 -3.68 12.14 25.97
CA ILE A 744 -3.69 10.73 25.58
C ILE A 744 -2.37 10.11 26.04
N SER A 745 -2.43 9.24 27.05
CA SER A 745 -1.27 8.49 27.52
C SER A 745 -1.24 7.11 26.87
N VAL A 746 -0.20 6.81 26.09
CA VAL A 746 -0.04 5.51 25.39
C VAL A 746 1.02 4.68 26.08
N ASN A 747 0.64 3.50 26.57
CA ASN A 747 1.53 2.61 27.31
C ASN A 747 1.56 1.23 26.65
N LYS A 748 2.76 0.64 26.64
CA LYS A 748 2.96 -0.77 26.31
C LYS A 748 2.54 -1.62 27.54
N ILE A 749 1.80 -2.70 27.30
CA ILE A 749 1.37 -3.67 28.32
C ILE A 749 2.54 -4.58 28.69
#